data_AF-A0A8T2LFN8-F1
#
_entry.id   AF-A0A8T2LFN8-F1
#
_cell.length_a   1.000
_cell.length_b   1.000
_cell.length_c   1.000
_cell.angle_alpha   90.00
_cell.angle_beta   90.00
_cell.angle_gamma   90.00
#
_symmetry.space_group_name_H-M   'P 1'
#
loop_
_entity.id
_entity.type
_entity.pdbx_description
1 polymer ?
#
loop_
_entity_poly.entity_id
_entity_poly.type
_entity_poly.pdbx_seq_one_letter_code
_entity_poly.pdbx_strand_id
1 'polypeptide(L)'
;MTSHDYVYSCINCGYYPPVVIMDLHKKGVFSMAVSDIKDPPEQFKGEHNIEEFWDSVNLEIIARGFVQSRAKNPLAVYPSFDRWAPWIGGHTRKSDIVLNMEYQNLSSAKATAESELVMVTEERLVDELRKQKVGIVRKLCKACNIDSKGSRDDLILRLRNEMKNRHSYDKVFQKIWGASGGWAVIACPHGIVYSLKLNLRAESPRDFADLLMSWKHLPNVSVYDFARGLTTHTNLRFPDVMPFQPNEGRLAECTPDNITAAQKGKLEVSLSWLLEKKVNPDPESHPTTGSSSHFALYDKFHESNTKDQRDVLRRINLVPELQGWLNSQVVEQLFGVMKKNNYFLNNMAPSTHVFMMRNIIHHRNVGTKQQLLDQQLHKGLKFHHMQTIALNEVGQVVLKEAFLSSTVQSSTDLLQERSFQSSSDMGNVQCGLQCEALTTFGNIKACRSSWTLGNHPNQEKLLSYVLDSERPGNELIVRIGKTCLTREDFLSLGTSQDMEATIGNCCFELITEMAKSCGKDIFIADLYVVPTWLPPHNCDPMLSLPVLKPAEREMLFLDSQYSQAPQSQGFRDQTYKMLLSGLAKRLVPGHWTEKTGLQLKDLPGQPFGNDCGIFMLMYALYIVLDAPFDFSVVSNTLVLGDDSVHGMNNNQKLIVRCEPNITVSELNEKLPALLAEYRTVKRIIVHVGKNDTRKEESEVLKRSEHEEPPQNKKIVKDMQEAISWIGQNEHVFKEVVQTPDFLQLGEEDAEEALTRLRLLDSIVEQEERDYIQAPFTFRFGNQMDMELFLREMVDTRKLHVYTVL
;
A
#
# COMPACT_ATOMS: atom_id res chain seq x y z
N MET A 1 -6.07 3.35 -9.69
CA MET A 1 -5.33 4.64 -9.57
C MET A 1 -6.22 5.81 -9.11
N THR A 2 -7.52 5.80 -9.38
CA THR A 2 -8.49 6.87 -9.01
C THR A 2 -9.30 6.61 -7.73
N SER A 3 -9.05 5.51 -7.02
CA SER A 3 -9.80 5.10 -5.81
C SER A 3 -9.21 5.61 -4.49
N HIS A 4 -8.30 6.60 -4.53
CA HIS A 4 -7.73 7.19 -3.33
C HIS A 4 -8.60 8.36 -2.86
N ASP A 5 -9.04 8.34 -1.60
CA ASP A 5 -9.93 9.39 -1.07
C ASP A 5 -9.22 10.72 -0.75
N TYR A 6 -7.88 10.75 -0.80
CA TYR A 6 -7.04 11.92 -0.54
C TYR A 6 -7.47 12.80 0.66
N VAL A 7 -7.97 12.16 1.73
CA VAL A 7 -8.63 12.80 2.88
C VAL A 7 -7.77 13.84 3.60
N TYR A 8 -6.46 13.58 3.73
CA TYR A 8 -5.45 14.49 4.30
C TYR A 8 -5.82 14.98 5.70
N SER A 9 -6.19 14.04 6.59
CA SER A 9 -6.58 14.31 7.98
C SER A 9 -5.74 13.49 8.98
N CYS A 10 -5.51 14.06 10.17
CA CYS A 10 -4.77 13.43 11.25
C CYS A 10 -5.72 12.80 12.25
N ILE A 11 -5.39 11.62 12.79
CA ILE A 11 -6.20 11.00 13.85
C ILE A 11 -6.22 11.79 15.16
N ASN A 12 -5.18 12.57 15.45
CA ASN A 12 -5.07 13.33 16.70
C ASN A 12 -5.67 14.73 16.56
N CYS A 13 -5.46 15.37 15.41
CA CYS A 13 -5.93 16.74 15.16
C CYS A 13 -7.31 16.79 14.49
N GLY A 14 -7.75 15.69 13.87
CA GLY A 14 -8.97 15.62 13.10
C GLY A 14 -8.85 16.27 11.72
N TYR A 15 -9.93 16.87 11.25
CA TYR A 15 -9.99 17.64 10.01
C TYR A 15 -9.46 19.07 10.17
N TYR A 16 -9.45 19.59 11.40
CA TYR A 16 -9.17 20.99 11.70
C TYR A 16 -8.02 21.07 12.72
N PRO A 17 -6.74 21.06 12.28
CA PRO A 17 -5.62 21.12 13.19
C PRO A 17 -5.48 22.54 13.78
N PRO A 18 -5.51 22.71 15.12
CA PRO A 18 -5.41 24.04 15.73
C PRO A 18 -4.00 24.63 15.66
N VAL A 19 -2.98 23.77 15.49
CA VAL A 19 -1.58 24.17 15.32
C VAL A 19 -1.07 23.56 14.02
N VAL A 20 -0.42 24.38 13.20
CA VAL A 20 0.17 23.96 11.93
C VAL A 20 1.58 24.51 11.75
N ILE A 21 2.39 23.78 11.00
CA ILE A 21 3.72 24.17 10.55
C ILE A 21 3.68 24.29 9.03
N MET A 22 4.24 25.39 8.52
CA MET A 22 4.23 25.74 7.12
C MET A 22 5.65 25.99 6.64
N ASP A 23 6.02 25.42 5.51
CA ASP A 23 7.32 25.69 4.86
C ASP A 23 7.27 25.29 3.37
N LEU A 24 8.30 25.70 2.63
CA LEU A 24 8.45 25.52 1.19
C LEU A 24 9.73 24.74 0.84
N HIS A 25 9.57 23.65 0.09
CA HIS A 25 10.71 22.94 -0.47
C HIS A 25 11.15 23.53 -1.82
N LYS A 26 12.12 24.45 -1.75
CA LYS A 26 12.67 25.21 -2.89
C LYS A 26 13.37 24.35 -3.96
N LYS A 27 13.66 23.08 -3.69
CA LYS A 27 14.46 22.19 -4.57
C LYS A 27 13.65 21.17 -5.36
N GLY A 28 12.38 20.94 -5.02
CA GLY A 28 11.48 20.05 -5.75
C GLY A 28 10.72 20.83 -6.80
N VAL A 29 11.34 21.03 -7.96
CA VAL A 29 10.88 21.95 -9.00
C VAL A 29 10.78 21.23 -10.32
N PHE A 30 9.75 21.50 -11.12
CA PHE A 30 9.67 21.03 -12.50
C PHE A 30 10.17 22.11 -13.47
N SER A 31 10.74 21.66 -14.59
CA SER A 31 11.22 22.57 -15.63
C SER A 31 10.04 23.26 -16.32
N MET A 32 10.12 24.59 -16.44
CA MET A 32 9.16 25.40 -17.19
C MET A 32 9.81 26.71 -17.62
N ALA A 33 9.58 27.15 -18.85
CA ALA A 33 9.98 28.48 -19.25
C ALA A 33 8.93 29.49 -18.79
N VAL A 34 9.38 30.50 -18.05
CA VAL A 34 8.54 31.59 -17.51
C VAL A 34 7.74 32.32 -18.59
N SER A 35 8.28 32.40 -19.80
CA SER A 35 7.63 32.99 -20.98
C SER A 35 6.40 32.23 -21.45
N ASP A 36 6.22 30.98 -21.00
CA ASP A 36 5.21 30.07 -21.56
C ASP A 36 3.91 30.09 -20.73
N ILE A 37 3.93 30.71 -19.55
CA ILE A 37 2.73 30.91 -18.72
C ILE A 37 2.02 32.18 -19.18
N LYS A 38 0.77 32.04 -19.65
CA LYS A 38 -0.07 33.17 -20.04
C LYS A 38 -0.57 33.91 -18.80
N ASP A 39 -0.71 35.23 -18.92
CA ASP A 39 -1.43 36.03 -17.92
C ASP A 39 -2.89 35.58 -17.85
N PRO A 40 -3.50 35.59 -16.64
CA PRO A 40 -4.89 35.21 -16.51
C PRO A 40 -5.82 36.29 -17.11
N PRO A 41 -7.10 35.96 -17.36
CA PRO A 41 -8.10 36.94 -17.79
C PRO A 41 -8.19 38.14 -16.84
N GLU A 42 -8.46 39.35 -17.35
CA GLU A 42 -8.44 40.61 -16.55
C GLU A 42 -9.35 40.60 -15.31
N GLN A 43 -10.42 39.80 -15.32
CA GLN A 43 -11.39 39.69 -14.23
C GLN A 43 -11.15 38.49 -13.30
N PHE A 44 -10.04 37.76 -13.49
CA PHE A 44 -9.77 36.54 -12.75
C PHE A 44 -9.42 36.83 -11.28
N LYS A 45 -10.21 36.29 -10.35
CA LYS A 45 -10.05 36.52 -8.90
C LYS A 45 -9.07 35.56 -8.22
N GLY A 46 -8.46 34.63 -8.96
CA GLY A 46 -7.65 33.58 -8.37
C GLY A 46 -8.46 32.46 -7.73
N GLU A 47 -9.71 32.27 -8.13
CA GLU A 47 -10.57 31.16 -7.68
C GLU A 47 -10.40 29.97 -8.62
N HIS A 48 -10.19 28.78 -8.06
CA HIS A 48 -9.98 27.54 -8.82
C HIS A 48 -10.89 26.45 -8.29
N ASN A 49 -11.51 25.68 -9.20
CA ASN A 49 -12.15 24.44 -8.84
C ASN A 49 -11.08 23.36 -8.65
N ILE A 50 -10.91 22.93 -7.40
CA ILE A 50 -9.90 21.94 -7.02
C ILE A 50 -10.17 20.57 -7.66
N GLU A 51 -11.41 20.09 -7.63
CA GLU A 51 -11.77 18.77 -8.18
C GLU A 51 -11.58 18.75 -9.69
N GLU A 52 -12.08 19.77 -10.39
CA GLU A 52 -11.94 19.87 -11.86
C GLU A 52 -10.47 19.87 -12.30
N PHE A 53 -9.62 20.63 -11.61
CA PHE A 53 -8.19 20.67 -11.92
C PHE A 53 -7.54 19.31 -11.73
N TRP A 54 -7.77 18.68 -10.59
CA TRP A 54 -7.11 17.43 -10.23
C TRP A 54 -7.67 16.23 -11.01
N ASP A 55 -8.95 16.25 -11.41
CA ASP A 55 -9.54 15.32 -12.35
C ASP A 55 -8.96 15.49 -13.75
N SER A 56 -8.74 16.73 -14.20
CA SER A 56 -8.05 17.00 -15.47
C SER A 56 -6.63 16.43 -15.46
N VAL A 57 -5.90 16.58 -14.35
CA VAL A 57 -4.57 15.96 -14.17
C VAL A 57 -4.66 14.43 -14.23
N ASN A 58 -5.63 13.82 -13.54
CA ASN A 58 -5.84 12.37 -13.58
C ASN A 58 -6.13 11.88 -15.01
N LEU A 59 -7.04 12.56 -15.71
CA LEU A 59 -7.43 12.24 -17.08
C LEU A 59 -6.27 12.38 -18.06
N GLU A 60 -5.40 13.39 -17.89
CA GLU A 60 -4.18 13.51 -18.69
C GLU A 60 -3.31 12.26 -18.57
N ILE A 61 -3.04 11.81 -17.32
CA ILE A 61 -2.18 10.65 -17.05
C ILE A 61 -2.79 9.38 -17.65
N ILE A 62 -4.10 9.20 -17.50
CA ILE A 62 -4.83 8.07 -18.09
C ILE A 62 -4.75 8.11 -19.61
N ALA A 63 -5.02 9.28 -20.23
CA ALA A 63 -5.02 9.43 -21.68
C ALA A 63 -3.68 9.09 -22.33
N ARG A 64 -2.55 9.25 -21.64
CA ARG A 64 -1.24 8.83 -22.17
C ARG A 64 -1.14 7.34 -22.46
N GLY A 65 -1.91 6.49 -21.77
CA GLY A 65 -2.02 5.06 -22.08
C GLY A 65 -2.82 4.76 -23.36
N PHE A 66 -3.62 5.72 -23.83
CA PHE A 66 -4.51 5.57 -24.98
C PHE A 66 -4.08 6.37 -26.22
N VAL A 67 -3.28 7.42 -26.04
CA VAL A 67 -2.80 8.29 -27.13
C VAL A 67 -1.55 7.67 -27.76
N GLN A 68 -1.60 7.39 -29.07
CA GLN A 68 -0.46 6.86 -29.83
C GLN A 68 0.75 7.80 -29.76
N SER A 69 1.97 7.24 -29.76
CA SER A 69 3.27 7.92 -29.51
C SER A 69 3.55 9.22 -30.31
N ARG A 70 2.82 9.50 -31.40
CA ARG A 70 2.98 10.72 -32.23
C ARG A 70 1.81 11.71 -32.16
N ALA A 71 0.69 11.33 -31.55
CA ALA A 71 -0.49 12.18 -31.45
C ALA A 71 -0.39 13.12 -30.23
N LYS A 72 -0.85 14.37 -30.36
CA LYS A 72 -0.94 15.29 -29.22
C LYS A 72 -2.06 14.82 -28.29
N ASN A 73 -1.77 14.70 -26.99
CA ASN A 73 -2.79 14.38 -26.00
C ASN A 73 -3.80 15.54 -25.89
N PRO A 74 -5.09 15.33 -26.21
CA PRO A 74 -6.10 16.39 -26.13
C PRO A 74 -6.41 16.81 -24.68
N LEU A 75 -6.09 15.98 -23.69
CA LEU A 75 -6.32 16.23 -22.27
C LEU A 75 -5.05 16.73 -21.56
N ALA A 76 -4.06 17.24 -22.29
CA ALA A 76 -2.82 17.74 -21.70
C ALA A 76 -3.07 18.97 -20.80
N VAL A 77 -2.66 18.87 -19.53
CA VAL A 77 -2.67 19.95 -18.55
C VAL A 77 -1.30 20.64 -18.58
N TYR A 78 -1.34 21.96 -18.79
CA TYR A 78 -0.15 22.80 -18.78
C TYR A 78 -0.23 23.79 -17.63
N PRO A 79 0.93 24.20 -17.07
CA PRO A 79 0.98 25.25 -16.07
C PRO A 79 0.34 26.55 -16.56
N SER A 80 -0.61 27.07 -15.79
CA SER A 80 -1.34 28.29 -16.10
C SER A 80 -1.83 28.95 -14.82
N PHE A 81 -2.03 30.27 -14.81
CA PHE A 81 -2.50 30.95 -13.60
C PHE A 81 -3.99 30.76 -13.33
N ASP A 82 -4.77 30.46 -14.36
CA ASP A 82 -6.23 30.30 -14.33
C ASP A 82 -6.68 28.84 -14.20
N ARG A 83 -5.79 27.86 -14.43
CA ARG A 83 -6.06 26.43 -14.25
C ARG A 83 -4.90 25.71 -13.56
N TRP A 84 -4.66 26.05 -12.28
CA TRP A 84 -3.63 25.43 -11.45
C TRP A 84 -4.01 25.53 -9.97
N ALA A 85 -4.57 24.46 -9.42
CA ALA A 85 -5.10 24.44 -8.07
C ALA A 85 -4.15 23.71 -7.08
N PRO A 86 -4.07 24.16 -5.81
CA PRO A 86 -3.46 23.37 -4.74
C PRO A 86 -4.30 22.12 -4.43
N TRP A 87 -3.79 21.21 -3.61
CA TRP A 87 -4.59 20.19 -2.93
C TRP A 87 -4.83 20.58 -1.48
N ILE A 88 -6.08 20.52 -1.02
CA ILE A 88 -6.51 20.67 0.37
C ILE A 88 -7.50 19.55 0.65
N GLY A 89 -7.33 18.85 1.78
CA GLY A 89 -8.23 17.75 2.16
C GLY A 89 -9.70 18.15 2.15
N GLY A 90 -10.58 17.27 1.65
CA GLY A 90 -11.99 17.59 1.37
C GLY A 90 -12.78 18.09 2.59
N HIS A 91 -12.51 17.55 3.78
CA HIS A 91 -13.14 18.02 5.03
C HIS A 91 -12.54 19.33 5.57
N THR A 92 -11.29 19.62 5.22
CA THR A 92 -10.50 20.77 5.68
C THR A 92 -10.83 22.02 4.87
N ARG A 93 -11.03 21.88 3.55
CA ARG A 93 -11.35 23.01 2.66
C ARG A 93 -12.77 23.52 2.90
N LYS A 94 -12.97 24.83 2.71
CA LYS A 94 -14.27 25.49 2.86
C LYS A 94 -15.27 25.07 1.78
N SER A 95 -14.78 24.87 0.56
CA SER A 95 -15.55 24.44 -0.61
C SER A 95 -14.60 23.86 -1.67
N ASP A 96 -15.15 23.36 -2.78
CA ASP A 96 -14.36 22.94 -3.94
C ASP A 96 -13.73 24.11 -4.70
N ILE A 97 -14.15 25.34 -4.39
CA ILE A 97 -13.49 26.56 -4.86
C ILE A 97 -12.42 26.97 -3.84
N VAL A 98 -11.17 27.03 -4.31
CA VAL A 98 -9.98 27.39 -3.53
C VAL A 98 -9.26 28.58 -4.16
N LEU A 99 -8.48 29.29 -3.34
CA LEU A 99 -7.72 30.45 -3.78
C LEU A 99 -6.32 30.03 -4.27
N ASN A 100 -5.92 30.60 -5.40
CA ASN A 100 -4.55 30.69 -5.87
C ASN A 100 -4.38 31.96 -6.72
N MET A 101 -3.91 33.02 -6.07
CA MET A 101 -3.63 34.34 -6.66
C MET A 101 -2.13 34.54 -6.96
N GLU A 102 -1.39 33.45 -7.18
CA GLU A 102 0.06 33.49 -7.45
C GLU A 102 0.45 34.42 -8.62
N TYR A 103 -0.45 34.64 -9.59
CA TYR A 103 -0.24 35.60 -10.67
C TYR A 103 0.03 37.03 -10.19
N GLN A 104 -0.53 37.41 -9.03
CA GLN A 104 -0.35 38.74 -8.44
C GLN A 104 1.02 38.90 -7.75
N ASN A 105 1.81 37.84 -7.64
CA ASN A 105 3.20 37.95 -7.18
C ASN A 105 4.06 38.78 -8.18
N LEU A 106 3.60 38.97 -9.43
CA LEU A 106 4.30 39.71 -10.48
C LEU A 106 3.79 41.14 -10.69
N SER A 107 2.54 41.44 -10.35
CA SER A 107 1.84 42.68 -10.77
C SER A 107 1.85 43.78 -9.72
N SER A 108 3.01 44.15 -9.18
CA SER A 108 3.13 45.38 -8.37
C SER A 108 3.49 46.58 -9.25
N ALA A 109 2.68 46.88 -10.28
CA ALA A 109 2.81 48.12 -11.07
C ALA A 109 2.33 49.37 -10.30
N LYS A 110 1.72 49.19 -9.12
CA LYS A 110 1.37 50.27 -8.20
C LYS A 110 2.16 50.10 -6.91
N ALA A 111 2.97 51.11 -6.59
CA ALA A 111 3.60 51.27 -5.28
C ALA A 111 2.50 51.36 -4.21
N THR A 112 2.15 50.22 -3.66
CA THR A 112 1.31 50.06 -2.46
C THR A 112 2.19 49.46 -1.37
N ALA A 113 1.81 49.60 -0.11
CA ALA A 113 2.54 49.03 1.02
C ALA A 113 2.78 47.51 0.90
N GLU A 114 1.97 46.79 0.11
CA GLU A 114 2.20 45.39 -0.28
C GLU A 114 3.49 45.19 -1.10
N SER A 115 3.88 46.15 -1.94
CA SER A 115 4.98 46.02 -2.91
C SER A 115 6.38 45.99 -2.26
N GLU A 116 6.54 46.53 -1.04
CA GLU A 116 7.81 46.48 -0.30
C GLU A 116 8.06 45.11 0.35
N LEU A 117 7.01 44.29 0.55
CA LEU A 117 7.06 43.01 1.27
C LEU A 117 7.23 41.78 0.36
N VAL A 118 6.97 41.89 -0.95
CA VAL A 118 7.01 40.80 -1.94
C VAL A 118 8.40 40.57 -2.55
N MET A 119 9.37 41.43 -2.24
CA MET A 119 10.70 41.40 -2.86
C MET A 119 11.50 40.16 -2.43
N VAL A 120 11.72 39.22 -3.34
CA VAL A 120 12.77 38.20 -3.18
C VAL A 120 14.09 38.94 -2.92
N THR A 121 14.78 38.60 -1.82
CA THR A 121 15.99 39.32 -1.43
C THR A 121 17.03 39.28 -2.56
N GLU A 122 17.72 40.39 -2.78
CA GLU A 122 18.78 40.51 -3.80
C GLU A 122 19.80 39.35 -3.67
N GLU A 123 20.10 38.96 -2.44
CA GLU A 123 20.97 37.85 -2.08
C GLU A 123 20.48 36.51 -2.64
N ARG A 124 19.18 36.21 -2.53
CA ARG A 124 18.58 34.97 -3.04
C ARG A 124 18.59 34.91 -4.57
N LEU A 125 18.39 36.05 -5.23
CA LEU A 125 18.46 36.14 -6.69
C LEU A 125 19.91 35.98 -7.22
N VAL A 126 20.89 36.55 -6.49
CA VAL A 126 22.33 36.39 -6.78
C VAL A 126 22.79 34.94 -6.57
N ASP A 127 22.29 34.25 -5.54
CA ASP A 127 22.59 32.83 -5.32
C ASP A 127 22.04 31.94 -6.43
N GLU A 128 20.86 32.25 -6.97
CA GLU A 128 20.33 31.55 -8.14
C GLU A 128 21.11 31.86 -9.42
N LEU A 129 21.55 33.12 -9.64
CA LEU A 129 22.48 33.48 -10.73
C LEU A 129 23.76 32.63 -10.70
N ARG A 130 24.31 32.42 -9.50
CA ARG A 130 25.51 31.60 -9.27
C ARG A 130 25.32 30.11 -9.54
N LYS A 131 24.09 29.62 -9.70
CA LYS A 131 23.81 28.21 -10.05
C LYS A 131 23.61 28.02 -11.55
N GLN A 132 23.35 29.08 -12.30
CA GLN A 132 23.12 29.02 -13.74
C GLN A 132 24.41 28.82 -14.55
N LYS A 133 24.29 28.12 -15.69
CA LYS A 133 25.38 27.97 -16.67
C LYS A 133 25.76 29.33 -17.24
N VAL A 134 27.06 29.57 -17.47
CA VAL A 134 27.58 30.87 -17.97
C VAL A 134 26.90 31.33 -19.27
N GLY A 135 26.49 30.41 -20.13
CA GLY A 135 25.75 30.73 -21.36
C GLY A 135 24.38 31.39 -21.11
N ILE A 136 23.68 31.00 -20.04
CA ILE A 136 22.40 31.60 -19.62
C ILE A 136 22.66 33.00 -19.05
N VAL A 137 23.67 33.14 -18.21
CA VAL A 137 24.10 34.43 -17.65
C VAL A 137 24.45 35.43 -18.76
N ARG A 138 25.17 35.00 -19.82
CA ARG A 138 25.44 35.87 -20.98
C ARG A 138 24.17 36.31 -21.73
N LYS A 139 23.19 35.41 -21.90
CA LYS A 139 21.89 35.75 -22.52
C LYS A 139 21.10 36.75 -21.66
N LEU A 140 21.19 36.63 -20.34
CA LEU A 140 20.59 37.56 -19.38
C LEU A 140 21.22 38.95 -19.47
N CYS A 141 22.56 39.04 -19.49
CA CYS A 141 23.27 40.31 -19.70
C CYS A 141 22.80 41.00 -20.98
N LYS A 142 22.72 40.27 -22.10
CA LYS A 142 22.20 40.81 -23.38
C LYS A 142 20.76 41.32 -23.28
N ALA A 143 19.89 40.60 -22.58
CA ALA A 143 18.48 40.98 -22.40
C ALA A 143 18.28 42.20 -21.48
N CYS A 144 19.23 42.44 -20.58
CA CYS A 144 19.26 43.61 -19.69
C CYS A 144 20.11 44.77 -20.25
N ASN A 145 20.58 44.65 -21.50
CA ASN A 145 21.47 45.63 -22.14
C ASN A 145 22.80 45.85 -21.39
N ILE A 146 23.31 44.81 -20.72
CA ILE A 146 24.57 44.77 -20.00
C ILE A 146 25.63 44.07 -20.87
N ASP A 147 26.88 44.53 -20.84
CA ASP A 147 27.98 43.87 -21.53
C ASP A 147 28.11 42.39 -21.11
N SER A 148 28.06 41.50 -22.10
CA SER A 148 28.03 40.05 -21.94
C SER A 148 29.40 39.37 -22.09
N LYS A 149 30.49 40.15 -22.14
CA LYS A 149 31.88 39.67 -22.16
C LYS A 149 32.50 39.60 -20.76
N GLY A 150 33.50 38.74 -20.58
CA GLY A 150 34.21 38.58 -19.30
C GLY A 150 33.98 37.22 -18.62
N SER A 151 34.54 37.10 -17.42
CA SER A 151 34.42 35.91 -16.56
C SER A 151 32.99 35.76 -16.02
N ARG A 152 32.68 34.59 -15.47
CA ARG A 152 31.36 34.32 -14.89
C ARG A 152 31.04 35.29 -13.74
N ASP A 153 32.01 35.54 -12.87
CA ASP A 153 31.83 36.40 -11.70
C ASP A 153 31.67 37.88 -12.10
N ASP A 154 32.36 38.32 -13.15
CA ASP A 154 32.17 39.68 -13.70
C ASP A 154 30.73 39.90 -14.19
N LEU A 155 30.17 38.91 -14.90
CA LEU A 155 28.80 39.00 -15.41
C LEU A 155 27.77 39.02 -14.27
N ILE A 156 27.97 38.20 -13.24
CA ILE A 156 27.10 38.16 -12.05
C ILE A 156 27.19 39.47 -11.28
N LEU A 157 28.39 40.03 -11.11
CA LEU A 157 28.60 41.31 -10.42
C LEU A 157 27.90 42.47 -11.15
N ARG A 158 27.98 42.50 -12.49
CA ARG A 158 27.27 43.52 -13.30
C ARG A 158 25.76 43.36 -13.23
N LEU A 159 25.25 42.13 -13.33
CA LEU A 159 23.82 41.86 -13.16
C LEU A 159 23.34 42.28 -11.78
N ARG A 160 24.11 42.00 -10.72
CA ARG A 160 23.82 42.45 -9.36
C ARG A 160 23.74 43.97 -9.23
N ASN A 161 24.69 44.69 -9.83
CA ASN A 161 24.69 46.14 -9.80
C ASN A 161 23.50 46.75 -10.57
N GLU A 162 23.12 46.12 -11.69
CA GLU A 162 22.00 46.57 -12.52
C GLU A 162 20.63 46.19 -11.95
N MET A 163 20.55 45.13 -11.14
CA MET A 163 19.35 44.70 -10.40
C MET A 163 18.87 45.73 -9.37
N LYS A 164 19.63 46.80 -9.09
CA LYS A 164 19.14 47.97 -8.35
C LYS A 164 18.02 48.70 -9.11
N ASN A 165 17.93 48.53 -10.43
CA ASN A 165 16.82 49.00 -11.25
C ASN A 165 15.69 47.95 -11.27
N ARG A 166 14.47 48.37 -10.93
CA ARG A 166 13.28 47.51 -10.89
C ARG A 166 13.03 46.78 -12.21
N HIS A 167 13.23 47.44 -13.36
CA HIS A 167 13.03 46.83 -14.68
C HIS A 167 14.02 45.70 -14.98
N SER A 168 15.28 45.89 -14.59
CA SER A 168 16.33 44.90 -14.74
C SER A 168 16.14 43.75 -13.75
N TYR A 169 15.73 44.06 -12.51
CA TYR A 169 15.35 43.07 -11.50
C TYR A 169 14.23 42.15 -12.03
N ASP A 170 13.15 42.70 -12.57
CA ASP A 170 12.01 41.91 -13.04
C ASP A 170 12.38 41.04 -14.24
N LYS A 171 13.21 41.55 -15.18
CA LYS A 171 13.73 40.75 -16.31
C LYS A 171 14.65 39.62 -15.86
N VAL A 172 15.51 39.87 -14.89
CA VAL A 172 16.45 38.90 -14.33
C VAL A 172 15.67 37.83 -13.55
N PHE A 173 14.70 38.26 -12.74
CA PHE A 173 13.77 37.41 -12.01
C PHE A 173 12.96 36.49 -12.95
N GLN A 174 12.37 37.05 -14.01
CA GLN A 174 11.60 36.29 -14.99
C GLN A 174 12.43 35.27 -15.77
N LYS A 175 13.71 35.54 -16.07
CA LYS A 175 14.51 34.67 -16.95
C LYS A 175 15.41 33.68 -16.22
N ILE A 176 15.78 33.92 -14.97
CA ILE A 176 16.56 32.96 -14.17
C ILE A 176 15.69 31.78 -13.72
N TRP A 177 14.43 32.04 -13.44
CA TRP A 177 13.51 31.08 -12.85
C TRP A 177 12.96 30.09 -13.89
N GLY A 178 13.84 29.40 -14.64
CA GLY A 178 13.51 28.37 -15.64
C GLY A 178 13.00 27.05 -15.05
N ALA A 179 12.42 27.10 -13.86
CA ALA A 179 11.90 26.00 -13.07
C ALA A 179 10.78 26.54 -12.18
N SER A 180 9.86 25.71 -11.72
CA SER A 180 8.77 26.13 -10.82
C SER A 180 9.28 26.69 -9.47
N GLY A 181 8.41 27.29 -8.67
CA GLY A 181 8.67 27.86 -7.34
C GLY A 181 9.03 26.89 -6.23
N GLY A 182 8.86 25.59 -6.47
CA GLY A 182 8.93 24.53 -5.46
C GLY A 182 7.53 24.09 -5.06
N TRP A 183 7.44 23.41 -3.91
CA TRP A 183 6.15 23.03 -3.35
C TRP A 183 6.06 23.39 -1.87
N ALA A 184 4.93 24.00 -1.52
CA ALA A 184 4.58 24.47 -0.19
C ALA A 184 3.64 23.47 0.48
N VAL A 185 3.78 23.31 1.80
CA VAL A 185 2.91 22.46 2.60
C VAL A 185 2.44 23.13 3.87
N ILE A 186 1.24 22.74 4.29
CA ILE A 186 0.73 22.97 5.65
C ILE A 186 0.58 21.60 6.30
N ALA A 187 1.28 21.36 7.39
CA ALA A 187 1.23 20.09 8.13
C ALA A 187 0.93 20.32 9.61
N CYS A 188 0.33 19.34 10.27
CA CYS A 188 0.20 19.37 11.74
C CYS A 188 1.51 18.91 12.41
N PRO A 189 1.69 19.16 13.72
CA PRO A 189 2.87 18.72 14.49
C PRO A 189 3.15 17.20 14.45
N HIS A 190 2.12 16.40 14.15
CA HIS A 190 2.24 14.94 13.99
C HIS A 190 2.78 14.52 12.61
N GLY A 191 3.02 15.47 11.69
CA GLY A 191 3.63 15.22 10.39
C GLY A 191 2.65 14.88 9.25
N ILE A 192 1.34 14.92 9.51
CA ILE A 192 0.30 14.79 8.47
C ILE A 192 0.15 16.11 7.72
N VAL A 193 0.22 16.06 6.38
CA VAL A 193 0.03 17.20 5.48
C VAL A 193 -1.47 17.41 5.21
N TYR A 194 -1.94 18.63 5.36
CA TYR A 194 -3.33 19.05 5.09
C TYR A 194 -3.48 19.82 3.80
N SER A 195 -2.43 20.54 3.39
CA SER A 195 -2.41 21.30 2.14
C SER A 195 -1.08 21.13 1.42
N LEU A 196 -1.15 21.02 0.10
CA LEU A 196 -0.03 20.88 -0.82
C LEU A 196 -0.24 21.86 -1.98
N LYS A 197 0.69 22.79 -2.18
CA LYS A 197 0.68 23.70 -3.33
C LYS A 197 1.97 23.53 -4.11
N LEU A 198 1.88 23.42 -5.43
CA LEU A 198 3.04 23.42 -6.32
C LEU A 198 3.12 24.79 -6.98
N ASN A 199 4.06 25.61 -6.55
CA ASN A 199 4.13 27.01 -6.95
C ASN A 199 4.72 27.12 -8.35
N LEU A 200 4.11 27.91 -9.23
CA LEU A 200 4.64 28.25 -10.55
C LEU A 200 5.77 29.29 -10.49
N ARG A 201 5.82 30.07 -9.41
CA ARG A 201 6.68 31.23 -9.14
C ARG A 201 7.29 31.11 -7.75
N ALA A 202 8.31 31.93 -7.48
CA ALA A 202 8.87 32.01 -6.14
C ALA A 202 7.76 32.27 -5.12
N GLU A 203 7.77 31.49 -4.05
CA GLU A 203 6.81 31.61 -2.97
C GLU A 203 6.83 33.00 -2.31
N SER A 204 5.64 33.45 -1.92
CA SER A 204 5.42 34.65 -1.11
C SER A 204 4.35 34.37 -0.04
N PRO A 205 4.21 35.24 1.00
CA PRO A 205 3.14 35.15 1.99
C PRO A 205 1.74 34.95 1.41
N ARG A 206 1.51 35.43 0.18
CA ARG A 206 0.27 35.23 -0.57
C ARG A 206 -0.09 33.77 -0.71
N ASP A 207 0.89 32.90 -0.97
CA ASP A 207 0.66 31.50 -1.24
C ASP A 207 0.09 30.77 -0.03
N PHE A 208 0.63 31.03 1.17
CA PHE A 208 0.09 30.48 2.41
C PHE A 208 -1.19 31.19 2.86
N ALA A 209 -1.32 32.50 2.63
CA ALA A 209 -2.57 33.21 2.87
C ALA A 209 -3.72 32.62 2.05
N ASP A 210 -3.50 32.33 0.77
CA ASP A 210 -4.49 31.71 -0.11
C ASP A 210 -4.90 30.31 0.37
N LEU A 211 -3.92 29.49 0.78
CA LEU A 211 -4.20 28.16 1.35
C LEU A 211 -5.03 28.26 2.63
N LEU A 212 -4.61 29.09 3.58
CA LEU A 212 -5.28 29.28 4.87
C LEU A 212 -6.70 29.84 4.71
N MET A 213 -6.89 30.79 3.80
CA MET A 213 -8.22 31.37 3.53
C MET A 213 -9.12 30.46 2.70
N SER A 214 -8.57 29.37 2.15
CA SER A 214 -9.34 28.28 1.53
C SER A 214 -9.77 27.21 2.54
N TRP A 215 -9.28 27.25 3.79
CA TRP A 215 -9.71 26.34 4.85
C TRP A 215 -11.07 26.76 5.43
N LYS A 216 -11.83 25.77 5.89
CA LYS A 216 -13.11 25.99 6.56
C LYS A 216 -12.93 26.68 7.92
N HIS A 217 -11.89 26.29 8.65
CA HIS A 217 -11.51 26.87 9.94
C HIS A 217 -10.02 27.20 9.92
N LEU A 218 -9.67 28.45 10.21
CA LEU A 218 -8.28 28.89 10.28
C LEU A 218 -7.61 28.28 11.54
N PRO A 219 -6.38 27.74 11.45
CA PRO A 219 -5.67 27.24 12.63
C PRO A 219 -5.46 28.37 13.65
N ASN A 220 -5.52 28.05 14.94
CA ASN A 220 -5.25 29.02 16.01
C ASN A 220 -3.77 29.43 16.07
N VAL A 221 -2.85 28.54 15.68
CA VAL A 221 -1.40 28.82 15.67
C VAL A 221 -0.79 28.34 14.35
N SER A 222 -0.24 29.29 13.60
CA SER A 222 0.47 29.06 12.35
C SER A 222 1.96 29.32 12.54
N VAL A 223 2.79 28.27 12.50
CA VAL A 223 4.25 28.40 12.57
C VAL A 223 4.81 28.56 11.16
N TYR A 224 5.55 29.65 10.93
CA TYR A 224 6.08 30.00 9.62
C TYR A 224 7.39 30.80 9.69
N ASP A 225 8.30 30.61 8.73
CA ASP A 225 9.59 31.32 8.68
C ASP A 225 9.44 32.83 8.47
N PHE A 226 8.33 33.26 7.85
CA PHE A 226 8.00 34.66 7.60
C PHE A 226 6.65 35.07 8.22
N ALA A 227 6.44 34.69 9.49
CA ALA A 227 5.21 34.90 10.26
C ALA A 227 4.66 36.34 10.20
N ARG A 228 5.50 37.36 10.39
CA ARG A 228 5.08 38.77 10.28
C ARG A 228 4.51 39.08 8.89
N GLY A 229 5.23 38.70 7.84
CA GLY A 229 4.80 38.88 6.46
C GLY A 229 3.45 38.22 6.18
N LEU A 230 3.26 37.00 6.67
CA LEU A 230 1.98 36.30 6.58
C LEU A 230 0.83 37.06 7.24
N THR A 231 0.99 37.50 8.49
CA THR A 231 -0.08 38.21 9.20
C THR A 231 -0.45 39.54 8.54
N THR A 232 0.55 40.36 8.21
CA THR A 232 0.34 41.66 7.58
C THR A 232 -0.33 41.47 6.22
N HIS A 233 0.17 40.55 5.41
CA HIS A 233 -0.37 40.29 4.07
C HIS A 233 -1.81 39.76 4.12
N THR A 234 -2.09 38.81 5.02
CA THR A 234 -3.43 38.22 5.15
C THR A 234 -4.44 39.23 5.69
N ASN A 235 -4.11 39.97 6.75
CA ASN A 235 -5.02 40.96 7.34
C ASN A 235 -5.31 42.13 6.38
N LEU A 236 -4.33 42.58 5.59
CA LEU A 236 -4.54 43.62 4.59
C LEU A 236 -5.47 43.18 3.45
N ARG A 237 -5.45 41.89 3.10
CA ARG A 237 -6.29 41.33 2.03
C ARG A 237 -7.71 41.03 2.49
N PHE A 238 -7.89 40.77 3.78
CA PHE A 238 -9.18 40.45 4.38
C PHE A 238 -9.46 41.38 5.57
N PRO A 239 -9.56 42.71 5.34
CA PRO A 239 -9.64 43.70 6.41
C PRO A 239 -10.95 43.63 7.21
N ASP A 240 -12.01 43.07 6.64
CA ASP A 240 -13.30 42.92 7.33
C ASP A 240 -13.30 41.77 8.34
N VAL A 241 -12.49 40.73 8.09
CA VAL A 241 -12.41 39.53 8.93
C VAL A 241 -11.23 39.61 9.92
N MET A 242 -10.16 40.31 9.54
CA MET A 242 -8.89 40.38 10.29
C MET A 242 -8.41 39.00 10.78
N PRO A 243 -8.07 38.08 9.88
CA PRO A 243 -7.88 36.66 10.20
C PRO A 243 -6.88 36.39 11.34
N PHE A 244 -5.81 37.18 11.46
CA PHE A 244 -4.84 37.07 12.56
C PHE A 244 -5.08 38.13 13.63
N GLN A 245 -5.73 37.71 14.72
CA GLN A 245 -6.10 38.52 15.88
C GLN A 245 -6.10 37.66 17.16
N PRO A 246 -5.89 38.24 18.36
CA PRO A 246 -5.63 39.65 18.64
C PRO A 246 -4.21 40.08 18.26
N ASN A 247 -3.92 41.38 18.41
CA ASN A 247 -2.56 41.95 18.28
C ASN A 247 -1.88 41.64 16.93
N GLU A 248 -2.62 41.62 15.82
CA GLU A 248 -2.10 41.26 14.48
C GLU A 248 -1.41 39.88 14.48
N GLY A 249 -1.94 38.94 15.27
CA GLY A 249 -1.45 37.58 15.43
C GLY A 249 -0.18 37.43 16.27
N ARG A 250 0.19 38.43 17.09
CA ARG A 250 1.22 38.32 18.13
C ARG A 250 0.63 37.79 19.43
N LEU A 251 1.45 37.14 20.25
CA LEU A 251 1.02 36.56 21.53
C LEU A 251 0.67 37.61 22.59
N ALA A 252 1.22 38.81 22.48
CA ALA A 252 0.94 39.93 23.37
C ALA A 252 0.89 41.27 22.62
N GLU A 253 0.32 42.29 23.25
CA GLU A 253 0.33 43.65 22.74
C GLU A 253 1.77 44.18 22.62
N CYS A 254 2.01 44.99 21.60
CA CYS A 254 3.31 45.58 21.30
C CYS A 254 3.66 46.74 22.24
N THR A 255 3.85 46.45 23.52
CA THR A 255 4.28 47.43 24.53
C THR A 255 5.78 47.28 24.83
N PRO A 256 6.49 48.37 25.21
CA PRO A 256 7.91 48.28 25.62
C PRO A 256 8.14 47.27 26.77
N ASP A 257 7.19 47.17 27.69
CA ASP A 257 7.25 46.24 28.83
C ASP A 257 7.16 44.79 28.38
N ASN A 258 6.20 44.45 27.50
CA ASN A 258 6.05 43.10 26.97
C ASN A 258 7.28 42.69 26.14
N ILE A 259 7.81 43.59 25.30
CA ILE A 259 9.02 43.34 24.51
C ILE A 259 10.20 43.05 25.43
N THR A 260 10.40 43.87 26.46
CA THR A 260 11.50 43.71 27.43
C THR A 260 11.35 42.43 28.23
N ALA A 261 10.14 42.09 28.67
CA ALA A 261 9.86 40.86 29.40
C ALA A 261 10.11 39.62 28.53
N ALA A 262 9.66 39.63 27.27
CA ALA A 262 9.88 38.55 26.31
C ALA A 262 11.36 38.36 25.97
N GLN A 263 12.11 39.45 25.75
CA GLN A 263 13.57 39.39 25.51
C GLN A 263 14.34 38.80 26.70
N LYS A 264 13.88 39.06 27.93
CA LYS A 264 14.45 38.51 29.16
C LYS A 264 13.95 37.09 29.49
N GLY A 265 13.09 36.50 28.66
CA GLY A 265 12.48 35.19 28.92
C GLY A 265 11.56 35.16 30.14
N LYS A 266 10.97 36.31 30.51
CA LYS A 266 10.08 36.48 31.66
C LYS A 266 8.61 36.64 31.30
N LEU A 267 8.29 36.71 30.00
CA LEU A 267 6.92 36.77 29.52
C LEU A 267 6.46 35.36 29.16
N GLU A 268 5.34 34.93 29.75
CA GLU A 268 4.63 33.71 29.40
C GLU A 268 3.19 34.07 29.04
N VAL A 269 2.70 33.51 27.94
CA VAL A 269 1.33 33.68 27.43
C VAL A 269 0.69 32.30 27.44
N SER A 270 -0.20 32.08 28.39
CA SER A 270 -0.93 30.81 28.49
C SER A 270 -1.99 30.72 27.40
N LEU A 271 -1.89 29.68 26.59
CA LEU A 271 -2.90 29.26 25.62
C LEU A 271 -3.50 27.92 26.05
N SER A 272 -3.99 27.84 27.28
CA SER A 272 -4.52 26.61 27.90
C SER A 272 -5.58 25.90 27.05
N TRP A 273 -6.31 26.65 26.23
CA TRP A 273 -7.31 26.13 25.30
C TRP A 273 -6.77 25.30 24.13
N LEU A 274 -5.44 25.22 23.97
CA LEU A 274 -4.78 24.27 23.07
C LEU A 274 -4.76 22.85 23.66
N LEU A 275 -4.84 22.71 24.98
CA LEU A 275 -4.87 21.42 25.68
C LEU A 275 -6.31 20.95 25.90
N GLU A 276 -7.18 21.85 26.36
CA GLU A 276 -8.59 21.56 26.64
C GLU A 276 -9.49 22.63 26.02
N LYS A 277 -10.48 22.22 25.22
CA LYS A 277 -11.41 23.15 24.57
C LYS A 277 -12.07 24.10 25.59
N LYS A 278 -12.21 25.39 25.24
CA LYS A 278 -12.91 26.38 26.08
C LYS A 278 -14.33 25.89 26.40
N VAL A 279 -14.70 25.96 27.68
CA VAL A 279 -16.05 25.64 28.18
C VAL A 279 -17.10 26.51 27.50
N ASN A 280 -16.79 27.79 27.32
CA ASN A 280 -17.59 28.76 26.57
C ASN A 280 -16.81 29.15 25.30
N PRO A 281 -17.10 28.53 24.15
CA PRO A 281 -16.44 28.87 22.89
C PRO A 281 -16.72 30.31 22.45
N ASP A 282 -15.74 30.95 21.83
CA ASP A 282 -15.92 32.26 21.21
C ASP A 282 -16.80 32.14 19.96
N PRO A 283 -17.49 33.21 19.54
CA PRO A 283 -18.18 33.25 18.24
C PRO A 283 -17.19 32.96 17.10
N GLU A 284 -17.61 32.15 16.13
CA GLU A 284 -16.78 31.74 14.98
C GLU A 284 -15.44 31.10 15.36
N SER A 285 -15.37 30.50 16.54
CA SER A 285 -14.14 29.87 17.04
C SER A 285 -13.74 28.60 16.29
N HIS A 286 -12.46 28.26 16.42
CA HIS A 286 -11.93 27.00 15.93
C HIS A 286 -12.55 25.82 16.68
N PRO A 287 -13.04 24.77 15.98
CA PRO A 287 -13.94 23.77 16.57
C PRO A 287 -13.30 22.89 17.64
N THR A 288 -11.98 22.70 17.60
CA THR A 288 -11.26 21.87 18.58
C THR A 288 -10.82 22.63 19.83
N THR A 289 -10.68 23.96 19.77
CA THR A 289 -10.16 24.78 20.89
C THR A 289 -11.22 25.69 21.50
N GLY A 290 -12.26 26.04 20.73
CA GLY A 290 -13.26 27.03 21.12
C GLY A 290 -12.71 28.46 21.15
N SER A 291 -11.49 28.71 20.67
CA SER A 291 -10.87 30.03 20.59
C SER A 291 -11.02 30.64 19.20
N SER A 292 -11.36 31.93 19.12
CA SER A 292 -11.30 32.73 17.88
C SER A 292 -9.96 33.46 17.70
N SER A 293 -9.00 33.23 18.60
CA SER A 293 -7.66 33.83 18.50
C SER A 293 -6.78 33.03 17.54
N HIS A 294 -6.12 33.73 16.63
CA HIS A 294 -5.25 33.20 15.59
C HIS A 294 -3.90 33.92 15.59
N PHE A 295 -2.83 33.18 15.84
CA PHE A 295 -1.46 33.68 15.96
C PHE A 295 -0.59 33.15 14.82
N ALA A 296 0.38 33.95 14.40
CA ALA A 296 1.47 33.47 13.54
C ALA A 296 2.80 33.64 14.27
N LEU A 297 3.49 32.52 14.45
CA LEU A 297 4.72 32.40 15.23
C LEU A 297 5.89 32.03 14.32
N TYR A 298 7.08 32.48 14.68
CA TYR A 298 8.30 32.11 13.96
C TYR A 298 8.69 30.66 14.27
N ASP A 299 9.18 29.94 13.26
CA ASP A 299 9.89 28.69 13.53
C ASP A 299 11.18 28.98 14.32
N LYS A 300 11.52 28.06 15.25
CA LYS A 300 12.63 28.18 16.21
C LYS A 300 13.97 28.49 15.54
N PHE A 301 14.23 27.98 14.33
CA PHE A 301 15.48 28.24 13.63
C PHE A 301 15.55 29.62 12.97
N HIS A 302 14.40 30.27 12.78
CA HIS A 302 14.29 31.56 12.10
C HIS A 302 14.05 32.73 13.07
N GLU A 303 13.84 32.46 14.36
CA GLU A 303 13.68 33.47 15.41
C GLU A 303 14.89 34.42 15.57
N SER A 304 16.11 33.98 15.24
CA SER A 304 17.32 34.81 15.34
C SER A 304 17.52 35.78 14.18
N ASN A 305 16.79 35.60 13.08
CA ASN A 305 16.95 36.37 11.84
C ASN A 305 16.00 37.58 11.75
N THR A 306 15.18 37.81 12.78
CA THR A 306 14.20 38.90 12.83
C THR A 306 14.89 40.22 13.17
N LYS A 307 14.67 41.25 12.34
CA LYS A 307 15.24 42.59 12.54
C LYS A 307 14.36 43.52 13.38
N ASP A 308 13.06 43.22 13.49
CA ASP A 308 12.09 44.05 14.23
C ASP A 308 12.00 43.57 15.68
N GLN A 309 12.12 44.50 16.64
CA GLN A 309 12.08 44.17 18.07
C GLN A 309 10.74 43.55 18.49
N ARG A 310 9.66 43.83 17.76
CA ARG A 310 8.30 43.33 18.03
C ARG A 310 8.16 41.84 17.71
N ASP A 311 9.03 41.29 16.87
CA ASP A 311 9.00 39.88 16.48
C ASP A 311 9.33 38.95 17.65
N VAL A 312 9.92 39.46 18.75
CA VAL A 312 10.09 38.72 20.00
C VAL A 312 8.75 38.19 20.54
N LEU A 313 7.64 38.89 20.29
CA LEU A 313 6.29 38.52 20.73
C LEU A 313 5.64 37.42 19.86
N ARG A 314 6.37 36.91 18.86
CA ARG A 314 5.97 35.80 17.98
C ARG A 314 6.80 34.53 18.22
N ARG A 315 7.59 34.48 19.29
CA ARG A 315 8.41 33.32 19.61
C ARG A 315 7.58 32.20 20.23
N ILE A 316 7.88 30.97 19.84
CA ILE A 316 7.16 29.79 20.32
C ILE A 316 7.39 29.59 21.84
N ASN A 317 8.57 29.95 22.33
CA ASN A 317 8.96 29.79 23.73
C ASN A 317 8.13 30.61 24.73
N LEU A 318 7.36 31.60 24.26
CA LEU A 318 6.46 32.38 25.11
C LEU A 318 5.19 31.62 25.47
N VAL A 319 4.87 30.50 24.80
CA VAL A 319 3.68 29.68 25.09
C VAL A 319 4.12 28.38 25.78
N PRO A 320 3.89 28.24 27.10
CA PRO A 320 4.22 27.02 27.83
C PRO A 320 3.54 25.79 27.24
N GLU A 321 2.28 25.92 26.82
CA GLU A 321 1.48 24.83 26.27
C GLU A 321 1.98 24.32 24.92
N LEU A 322 2.87 25.03 24.22
CA LEU A 322 3.52 24.54 23.00
C LEU A 322 4.85 23.83 23.28
N GLN A 323 5.39 23.93 24.50
CA GLN A 323 6.67 23.31 24.84
C GLN A 323 6.53 21.80 24.99
N GLY A 324 7.55 21.06 24.55
CA GLY A 324 7.68 19.62 24.75
C GLY A 324 6.97 18.73 23.71
N TRP A 325 5.88 19.17 23.09
CA TRP A 325 5.17 18.37 22.07
C TRP A 325 5.17 18.96 20.65
N LEU A 326 5.29 20.29 20.50
CA LEU A 326 5.36 20.90 19.17
C LEU A 326 6.70 20.56 18.50
N ASN A 327 6.65 19.68 17.51
CA ASN A 327 7.75 19.44 16.59
C ASN A 327 7.73 20.51 15.48
N SER A 328 8.39 21.65 15.71
CA SER A 328 8.47 22.71 14.69
C SER A 328 9.29 22.28 13.46
N GLN A 329 10.11 21.21 13.57
CA GLN A 329 10.98 20.71 12.50
C GLN A 329 10.32 19.66 11.60
N VAL A 330 9.03 19.38 11.81
CA VAL A 330 8.37 18.23 11.18
C VAL A 330 8.29 18.37 9.66
N VAL A 331 8.20 19.61 9.16
CA VAL A 331 8.15 19.89 7.72
C VAL A 331 9.55 19.80 7.10
N GLU A 332 10.58 20.25 7.80
CA GLU A 332 11.98 20.11 7.38
C GLU A 332 12.39 18.64 7.35
N GLN A 333 11.92 17.83 8.30
CA GLN A 333 12.10 16.38 8.30
C GLN A 333 11.42 15.73 7.08
N LEU A 334 10.18 16.14 6.77
CA LEU A 334 9.49 15.73 5.54
C LEU A 334 10.33 16.08 4.31
N PHE A 335 10.83 17.31 4.21
CA PHE A 335 11.67 17.74 3.09
C PHE A 335 12.98 16.97 3.03
N GLY A 336 13.58 16.66 4.18
CA GLY A 336 14.75 15.79 4.31
C GLY A 336 14.54 14.43 3.64
N VAL A 337 13.42 13.77 3.93
CA VAL A 337 13.05 12.48 3.33
C VAL A 337 12.76 12.63 1.83
N MET A 338 12.15 13.73 1.42
CA MET A 338 11.77 13.99 0.03
C MET A 338 12.95 14.38 -0.88
N LYS A 339 14.08 14.81 -0.33
CA LYS A 339 15.27 15.22 -1.12
C LYS A 339 15.75 14.15 -2.10
N LYS A 340 15.65 12.86 -1.73
CA LYS A 340 16.04 11.74 -2.61
C LYS A 340 15.20 11.66 -3.89
N ASN A 341 13.98 12.22 -3.84
CA ASN A 341 13.04 12.20 -4.95
C ASN A 341 13.25 13.36 -5.93
N ASN A 342 13.99 14.41 -5.52
CA ASN A 342 14.16 15.63 -6.33
C ASN A 342 14.72 15.31 -7.72
N TYR A 343 15.67 14.38 -7.84
CA TYR A 343 16.26 14.09 -9.14
C TYR A 343 15.20 13.60 -10.15
N PHE A 344 14.40 12.60 -9.80
CA PHE A 344 13.42 12.09 -10.74
C PHE A 344 12.25 13.06 -10.93
N LEU A 345 11.77 13.68 -9.84
CA LEU A 345 10.65 14.62 -9.90
C LEU A 345 11.01 15.81 -10.79
N ASN A 346 12.18 16.40 -10.62
CA ASN A 346 12.56 17.60 -11.36
C ASN A 346 12.71 17.37 -12.87
N ASN A 347 12.91 16.12 -13.29
CA ASN A 347 12.99 15.74 -14.70
C ASN A 347 11.63 15.35 -15.31
N MET A 348 10.53 15.40 -14.53
CA MET A 348 9.19 15.13 -15.01
C MET A 348 8.55 16.36 -15.67
N ALA A 349 7.64 16.11 -16.63
CA ALA A 349 6.72 17.13 -17.12
C ALA A 349 5.84 17.67 -15.97
N PRO A 350 5.37 18.94 -16.04
CA PRO A 350 4.66 19.59 -14.92
C PRO A 350 3.46 18.82 -14.38
N SER A 351 2.58 18.34 -15.26
CA SER A 351 1.40 17.53 -14.90
C SER A 351 1.77 16.20 -14.24
N THR A 352 2.82 15.53 -14.74
CA THR A 352 3.37 14.31 -14.11
C THR A 352 3.92 14.61 -12.72
N HIS A 353 4.61 15.75 -12.57
CA HIS A 353 5.20 16.18 -11.30
C HIS A 353 4.11 16.42 -10.25
N VAL A 354 3.06 17.22 -10.55
CA VAL A 354 1.95 17.47 -9.61
C VAL A 354 1.24 16.17 -9.23
N PHE A 355 0.96 15.30 -10.21
CA PHE A 355 0.30 14.02 -9.98
C PHE A 355 1.13 13.13 -9.05
N MET A 356 2.42 12.95 -9.36
CA MET A 356 3.30 12.10 -8.56
C MET A 356 3.52 12.67 -7.16
N MET A 357 3.67 14.00 -7.04
CA MET A 357 3.82 14.65 -5.73
C MET A 357 2.59 14.41 -4.85
N ARG A 358 1.37 14.59 -5.38
CA ARG A 358 0.15 14.32 -4.61
C ARG A 358 0.07 12.86 -4.16
N ASN A 359 0.37 11.91 -5.04
CA ASN A 359 0.38 10.48 -4.69
C ASN A 359 1.42 10.16 -3.59
N ILE A 360 2.65 10.67 -3.70
CA ILE A 360 3.70 10.42 -2.69
C ILE A 360 3.27 10.97 -1.32
N ILE A 361 2.74 12.20 -1.28
CA ILE A 361 2.27 12.80 -0.04
C ILE A 361 1.07 12.04 0.53
N HIS A 362 0.15 11.55 -0.31
CA HIS A 362 -0.96 10.72 0.11
C HIS A 362 -0.49 9.44 0.81
N HIS A 363 0.37 8.63 0.16
CA HIS A 363 0.87 7.40 0.77
C HIS A 363 1.67 7.65 2.04
N ARG A 364 2.46 8.74 2.09
CA ARG A 364 3.15 9.15 3.32
C ARG A 364 2.16 9.50 4.43
N ASN A 365 1.11 10.26 4.12
CA ASN A 365 0.09 10.62 5.10
C ASN A 365 -0.62 9.37 5.62
N VAL A 366 -0.96 8.41 4.75
CA VAL A 366 -1.57 7.12 5.15
C VAL A 366 -0.63 6.35 6.09
N GLY A 367 0.64 6.19 5.73
CA GLY A 367 1.62 5.51 6.57
C GLY A 367 1.86 6.21 7.92
N THR A 368 1.98 7.54 7.91
CA THR A 368 2.15 8.34 9.14
C THR A 368 0.90 8.24 10.04
N LYS A 369 -0.29 8.28 9.45
CA LYS A 369 -1.57 8.10 10.15
C LYS A 369 -1.63 6.74 10.83
N GLN A 370 -1.20 5.69 10.13
CA GLN A 370 -1.12 4.35 10.68
C GLN A 370 -0.18 4.30 11.89
N GLN A 371 1.05 4.79 11.75
CA GLN A 371 2.04 4.84 12.83
C GLN A 371 1.56 5.60 14.07
N LEU A 372 0.88 6.73 13.89
CA LEU A 372 0.29 7.48 15.01
C LEU A 372 -0.77 6.64 15.72
N LEU A 373 -1.58 5.88 14.97
CA LEU A 373 -2.58 4.98 15.54
C LEU A 373 -1.92 3.83 16.31
N ASP A 374 -0.82 3.27 15.80
CA ASP A 374 -0.01 2.27 16.53
C ASP A 374 0.44 2.85 17.87
N GLN A 375 1.08 4.03 17.84
CA GLN A 375 1.63 4.66 19.04
C GLN A 375 0.57 5.00 20.09
N GLN A 376 -0.62 5.44 19.68
CA GLN A 376 -1.73 5.70 20.61
C GLN A 376 -2.24 4.42 21.26
N LEU A 377 -2.37 3.33 20.50
CA LEU A 377 -2.77 2.02 21.02
C LEU A 377 -1.73 1.45 22.00
N HIS A 378 -0.44 1.74 21.80
CA HIS A 378 0.63 1.31 22.71
C HIS A 378 0.73 2.17 23.98
N LYS A 379 0.27 3.43 23.96
CA LYS A 379 0.39 4.39 25.09
C LYS A 379 -0.82 4.42 26.03
N GLY A 380 -1.96 3.79 25.68
CA GLY A 380 -3.17 3.76 26.50
C GLY A 380 -3.60 2.34 26.89
N LEU A 381 -3.58 2.06 28.21
CA LEU A 381 -4.43 1.11 28.96
C LEU A 381 -4.88 -0.19 28.27
N LYS A 382 -4.39 -1.34 28.78
CA LYS A 382 -4.92 -2.72 28.68
C LYS A 382 -5.87 -3.01 27.50
N PHE A 383 -5.47 -3.98 26.67
CA PHE A 383 -6.16 -4.81 25.65
C PHE A 383 -7.72 -4.94 25.59
N HIS A 384 -8.52 -4.33 26.46
CA HIS A 384 -9.97 -4.53 26.61
C HIS A 384 -10.88 -3.42 26.07
N HIS A 385 -10.38 -2.35 25.42
CA HIS A 385 -11.23 -1.26 24.90
C HIS A 385 -11.11 -1.01 23.38
N MET A 386 -10.90 -2.05 22.57
CA MET A 386 -10.84 -1.92 21.10
C MET A 386 -12.21 -1.76 20.41
N GLN A 387 -13.33 -2.08 21.06
CA GLN A 387 -14.69 -1.87 20.52
C GLN A 387 -15.16 -0.40 20.56
N THR A 388 -14.29 0.47 21.08
CA THR A 388 -14.59 1.83 21.54
C THR A 388 -13.95 2.90 20.65
N ILE A 389 -13.24 2.61 19.56
CA ILE A 389 -12.64 3.68 18.73
C ILE A 389 -13.65 4.22 17.71
N ALA A 390 -14.00 5.50 17.80
CA ALA A 390 -14.83 6.23 16.83
C ALA A 390 -14.13 7.52 16.39
N LEU A 391 -14.53 8.07 15.25
CA LEU A 391 -14.19 9.46 14.91
C LEU A 391 -15.24 10.37 15.54
N ASN A 392 -14.81 11.42 16.24
CA ASN A 392 -15.73 12.47 16.65
C ASN A 392 -16.14 13.35 15.45
N GLU A 393 -17.04 14.31 15.68
CA GLU A 393 -17.57 15.21 14.63
C GLU A 393 -16.50 16.04 13.91
N VAL A 394 -15.32 16.20 14.52
CA VAL A 394 -14.17 16.91 13.96
C VAL A 394 -13.12 15.96 13.38
N GLY A 395 -13.41 14.67 13.28
CA GLY A 395 -12.55 13.66 12.63
C GLY A 395 -11.39 13.14 13.48
N GLN A 396 -11.38 13.42 14.79
CA GLN A 396 -10.38 12.89 15.72
C GLN A 396 -10.78 11.51 16.23
N VAL A 397 -9.80 10.65 16.45
CA VAL A 397 -10.00 9.34 17.08
C VAL A 397 -10.29 9.53 18.57
N VAL A 398 -11.44 9.03 19.03
CA VAL A 398 -11.90 9.07 20.42
C VAL A 398 -12.39 7.70 20.89
N LEU A 399 -12.39 7.48 22.22
CA LEU A 399 -12.98 6.30 22.87
C LEU A 399 -14.49 6.52 23.09
N LYS A 400 -15.37 5.58 22.69
CA LYS A 400 -16.84 5.66 22.71
C LYS A 400 -17.42 5.89 24.11
N GLU A 401 -16.70 5.51 25.17
CA GLU A 401 -17.11 5.81 26.56
C GLU A 401 -17.10 7.33 26.85
N ALA A 402 -16.23 8.11 26.19
CA ALA A 402 -16.23 9.57 26.31
C ALA A 402 -17.40 10.22 25.55
N PHE A 403 -17.88 9.58 24.47
CA PHE A 403 -18.97 10.07 23.62
C PHE A 403 -20.33 10.06 24.33
N LEU A 404 -20.52 9.16 25.30
CA LEU A 404 -21.76 9.04 26.09
C LEU A 404 -21.81 10.01 27.28
N SER A 405 -20.68 10.54 27.74
CA SER A 405 -20.66 11.48 28.88
C SER A 405 -20.95 12.93 28.48
N SER A 406 -20.67 13.31 27.23
CA SER A 406 -20.88 14.68 26.72
C SER A 406 -22.32 14.97 26.28
N THR A 407 -23.17 13.95 26.11
CA THR A 407 -24.52 14.11 25.53
C THR A 407 -25.64 14.08 26.60
N VAL A 408 -25.31 14.00 27.89
CA VAL A 408 -26.31 13.92 28.99
C VAL A 408 -26.64 15.28 29.60
N GLN A 409 -26.03 16.38 29.14
CA GLN A 409 -26.34 17.73 29.64
C GLN A 409 -26.82 18.67 28.53
N SER A 410 -27.86 18.28 27.80
CA SER A 410 -28.67 19.26 27.07
C SER A 410 -29.96 18.61 26.56
N SER A 411 -31.09 19.17 26.97
CA SER A 411 -32.38 19.10 26.28
C SER A 411 -33.22 17.84 26.47
N THR A 412 -33.95 17.85 27.58
CA THR A 412 -35.33 17.37 27.67
C THR A 412 -36.21 17.92 26.54
N ASP A 413 -37.17 17.08 26.15
CA ASP A 413 -38.44 17.38 25.47
C ASP A 413 -38.52 17.47 23.93
N LEU A 414 -39.33 16.51 23.44
CA LEU A 414 -40.14 16.52 22.22
C LEU A 414 -39.42 16.18 20.89
N LEU A 415 -39.56 14.92 20.44
CA LEU A 415 -40.56 14.57 19.42
C LEU A 415 -40.70 13.05 19.27
N GLN A 416 -41.95 12.65 19.10
CA GLN A 416 -42.48 11.29 19.08
C GLN A 416 -41.80 10.33 18.12
N GLU A 417 -41.63 9.12 18.64
CA GLU A 417 -41.49 7.85 17.93
C GLU A 417 -42.31 7.81 16.64
N ARG A 418 -41.60 7.76 15.51
CA ARG A 418 -42.07 7.05 14.32
C ARG A 418 -41.06 5.98 13.99
N SER A 419 -41.41 4.78 14.41
CA SER A 419 -40.88 3.48 13.99
C SER A 419 -40.51 3.45 12.51
N PHE A 420 -39.21 3.42 12.22
CA PHE A 420 -38.72 2.69 11.05
C PHE A 420 -38.43 1.27 11.53
N GLN A 421 -39.30 0.36 11.12
CA GLN A 421 -39.13 -1.07 11.31
C GLN A 421 -37.80 -1.48 10.67
N SER A 422 -36.83 -1.80 11.52
CA SER A 422 -35.75 -2.70 11.15
C SER A 422 -36.41 -3.98 10.67
N SER A 423 -36.12 -4.39 9.44
CA SER A 423 -36.24 -5.79 9.05
C SER A 423 -35.33 -6.59 9.99
N SER A 424 -35.97 -7.13 11.01
CA SER A 424 -35.44 -8.13 11.92
C SER A 424 -35.07 -9.36 11.12
N ASP A 425 -33.77 -9.59 10.94
CA ASP A 425 -33.23 -10.93 10.98
C ASP A 425 -31.75 -10.86 11.34
N MET A 426 -31.49 -10.85 12.64
CA MET A 426 -30.32 -11.39 13.35
C MET A 426 -30.41 -10.89 14.79
N GLY A 427 -31.43 -11.38 15.49
CA GLY A 427 -31.57 -11.19 16.93
C GLY A 427 -30.38 -11.84 17.64
N ASN A 428 -29.62 -11.01 18.36
CA ASN A 428 -28.91 -11.34 19.60
C ASN A 428 -28.55 -12.83 19.79
N VAL A 429 -27.54 -13.33 19.08
CA VAL A 429 -26.98 -14.66 19.34
C VAL A 429 -25.87 -14.53 20.38
N GLN A 430 -26.24 -14.27 21.63
CA GLN A 430 -25.31 -14.43 22.76
C GLN A 430 -25.07 -15.93 22.97
N CYS A 431 -23.82 -16.35 22.75
CA CYS A 431 -23.33 -17.68 23.04
C CYS A 431 -22.87 -17.67 24.52
N GLY A 432 -23.55 -18.43 25.38
CA GLY A 432 -23.44 -18.34 26.84
C GLY A 432 -22.17 -19.00 27.44
N LEU A 433 -22.14 -19.13 28.78
CA LEU A 433 -21.02 -19.69 29.58
C LEU A 433 -20.45 -21.04 29.07
N GLN A 434 -21.26 -21.84 28.35
CA GLN A 434 -20.83 -23.12 27.77
C GLN A 434 -19.86 -22.95 26.59
N CYS A 435 -20.00 -21.89 25.78
CA CYS A 435 -19.08 -21.60 24.69
C CYS A 435 -17.74 -21.06 25.21
N GLU A 436 -17.79 -20.19 26.23
CA GLU A 436 -16.61 -19.55 26.83
C GLU A 436 -15.64 -20.60 27.38
N ALA A 437 -16.16 -21.69 27.95
CA ALA A 437 -15.38 -22.83 28.40
C ALA A 437 -14.60 -23.52 27.26
N LEU A 438 -15.08 -23.47 26.02
CA LEU A 438 -14.49 -24.15 24.85
C LEU A 438 -13.56 -23.25 24.02
N THR A 439 -13.75 -21.92 24.08
CA THR A 439 -13.00 -20.96 23.26
C THR A 439 -11.98 -20.12 24.03
N THR A 440 -11.91 -20.26 25.36
CA THR A 440 -10.89 -19.56 26.18
C THR A 440 -9.53 -20.22 26.01
N PHE A 441 -8.48 -19.42 25.79
CA PHE A 441 -7.11 -19.90 25.53
C PHE A 441 -6.61 -20.97 26.51
N GLY A 442 -6.87 -20.83 27.81
CA GLY A 442 -6.44 -21.79 28.83
C GLY A 442 -7.11 -23.17 28.76
N ASN A 443 -8.21 -23.32 28.01
CA ASN A 443 -8.94 -24.57 27.86
C ASN A 443 -8.69 -25.26 26.50
N ILE A 444 -8.01 -24.58 25.57
CA ILE A 444 -7.69 -25.13 24.25
C ILE A 444 -6.56 -26.16 24.39
N LYS A 445 -6.79 -27.36 23.85
CA LYS A 445 -5.79 -28.44 23.80
C LYS A 445 -5.60 -28.87 22.36
N ALA A 446 -4.34 -29.00 21.92
CA ALA A 446 -4.00 -29.67 20.67
C ALA A 446 -4.15 -31.20 20.85
N CYS A 447 -5.38 -31.69 20.75
CA CYS A 447 -5.65 -33.12 20.72
C CYS A 447 -6.89 -33.40 19.91
N ARG A 448 -6.96 -34.61 19.34
CA ARG A 448 -8.05 -35.06 18.48
C ARG A 448 -9.43 -34.82 19.09
N SER A 449 -9.59 -35.05 20.40
CA SER A 449 -10.86 -34.85 21.10
C SER A 449 -11.36 -33.41 21.07
N SER A 450 -10.45 -32.42 21.07
CA SER A 450 -10.81 -31.00 20.99
C SER A 450 -11.33 -30.63 19.61
N TRP A 451 -10.78 -31.24 18.56
CA TRP A 451 -11.15 -30.99 17.16
C TRP A 451 -12.40 -31.74 16.71
N THR A 452 -12.75 -32.82 17.41
CA THR A 452 -13.97 -33.60 17.17
C THR A 452 -15.17 -33.14 17.99
N LEU A 453 -15.04 -32.04 18.75
CA LEU A 453 -16.14 -31.53 19.56
C LEU A 453 -17.22 -30.96 18.65
N GLY A 454 -18.48 -31.36 18.86
CA GLY A 454 -19.60 -30.84 18.09
C GLY A 454 -19.74 -29.33 18.29
N ASN A 455 -19.86 -28.58 17.20
CA ASN A 455 -20.09 -27.14 17.26
C ASN A 455 -21.44 -26.86 17.95
N HIS A 456 -21.49 -25.84 18.80
CA HIS A 456 -22.76 -25.37 19.32
C HIS A 456 -23.62 -24.80 18.17
N PRO A 457 -24.96 -24.96 18.15
CA PRO A 457 -25.80 -24.49 17.03
C PRO A 457 -25.61 -23.02 16.65
N ASN A 458 -25.27 -22.16 17.62
CA ASN A 458 -24.96 -20.75 17.37
C ASN A 458 -23.62 -20.56 16.64
N GLN A 459 -22.61 -21.39 16.92
CA GLN A 459 -21.34 -21.39 16.20
C GLN A 459 -21.54 -21.89 14.77
N GLU A 460 -22.37 -22.91 14.56
CA GLU A 460 -22.73 -23.37 13.22
C GLU A 460 -23.41 -22.27 12.41
N LYS A 461 -24.35 -21.52 12.99
CA LYS A 461 -24.97 -20.36 12.33
C LYS A 461 -23.96 -19.27 11.95
N LEU A 462 -23.00 -18.97 12.84
CA LEU A 462 -21.94 -18.01 12.55
C LEU A 462 -21.02 -18.51 11.44
N LEU A 463 -20.61 -19.78 11.46
CA LEU A 463 -19.80 -20.38 10.40
C LEU A 463 -20.54 -20.38 9.06
N SER A 464 -21.83 -20.76 9.04
CA SER A 464 -22.66 -20.69 7.85
C SER A 464 -22.79 -19.26 7.33
N TYR A 465 -22.91 -18.26 8.22
CA TYR A 465 -22.93 -16.87 7.81
C TYR A 465 -21.61 -16.44 7.20
N VAL A 466 -20.48 -16.73 7.85
CA VAL A 466 -19.14 -16.26 7.46
C VAL A 466 -18.61 -16.95 6.21
N LEU A 467 -18.94 -18.22 6.01
CA LEU A 467 -18.49 -19.02 4.85
C LEU A 467 -19.51 -19.04 3.68
N ASP A 468 -20.50 -18.15 3.70
CA ASP A 468 -21.48 -18.00 2.61
C ASP A 468 -20.83 -17.33 1.38
N SER A 469 -20.53 -18.14 0.35
CA SER A 469 -19.89 -17.68 -0.89
C SER A 469 -20.82 -16.85 -1.79
N GLU A 470 -22.13 -16.83 -1.53
CA GLU A 470 -23.09 -16.04 -2.31
C GLU A 470 -23.17 -14.59 -1.83
N ARG A 471 -22.52 -14.26 -0.69
CA ARG A 471 -22.46 -12.91 -0.12
C ARG A 471 -21.19 -12.16 -0.58
N PRO A 472 -21.19 -10.81 -0.50
CA PRO A 472 -20.05 -10.01 -0.94
C PRO A 472 -18.74 -10.37 -0.20
N GLY A 473 -17.69 -10.72 -0.96
CA GLY A 473 -16.39 -11.11 -0.40
C GLY A 473 -15.67 -10.01 0.38
N ASN A 474 -15.88 -8.74 0.01
CA ASN A 474 -15.28 -7.58 0.67
C ASN A 474 -16.00 -7.14 1.97
N GLU A 475 -17.04 -7.87 2.38
CA GLU A 475 -17.74 -7.61 3.62
C GLU A 475 -16.79 -7.82 4.81
N LEU A 476 -16.66 -6.81 5.68
CA LEU A 476 -15.86 -6.90 6.89
C LEU A 476 -16.54 -7.84 7.90
N ILE A 477 -15.90 -8.95 8.24
CA ILE A 477 -16.43 -9.95 9.18
C ILE A 477 -15.84 -9.75 10.58
N VAL A 478 -14.51 -9.64 10.68
CA VAL A 478 -13.82 -9.45 11.96
C VAL A 478 -12.82 -8.33 11.84
N ARG A 479 -12.73 -7.52 12.90
CA ARG A 479 -11.66 -6.53 13.06
C ARG A 479 -10.91 -6.80 14.36
N ILE A 480 -9.65 -7.20 14.24
CA ILE A 480 -8.75 -7.49 15.37
C ILE A 480 -7.62 -6.46 15.30
N GLY A 481 -7.48 -5.58 16.28
CA GLY A 481 -6.40 -4.60 16.21
C GLY A 481 -6.56 -3.63 15.01
N LYS A 482 -5.54 -3.66 14.16
CA LYS A 482 -5.43 -2.96 12.87
C LYS A 482 -5.78 -3.85 11.68
N THR A 483 -5.97 -5.14 11.91
CA THR A 483 -6.23 -6.14 10.90
C THR A 483 -7.73 -6.25 10.67
N CYS A 484 -8.13 -6.12 9.41
CA CYS A 484 -9.50 -6.29 8.96
C CYS A 484 -9.57 -7.61 8.20
N LEU A 485 -10.37 -8.54 8.70
CA LEU A 485 -10.68 -9.78 8.03
C LEU A 485 -12.04 -9.64 7.35
N THR A 486 -11.99 -9.62 6.03
CA THR A 486 -13.13 -9.67 5.14
C THR A 486 -13.65 -11.10 5.00
N ARG A 487 -14.81 -11.27 4.38
CA ARG A 487 -15.38 -12.57 4.07
C ARG A 487 -14.46 -13.41 3.18
N GLU A 488 -13.80 -12.78 2.22
CA GLU A 488 -12.82 -13.43 1.34
C GLU A 488 -11.66 -14.05 2.14
N ASP A 489 -11.18 -13.34 3.16
CA ASP A 489 -10.16 -13.86 4.07
C ASP A 489 -10.66 -15.13 4.79
N PHE A 490 -11.89 -15.12 5.32
CA PHE A 490 -12.47 -16.30 5.96
C PHE A 490 -12.77 -17.45 5.00
N LEU A 491 -13.18 -17.16 3.77
CA LEU A 491 -13.39 -18.17 2.73
C LEU A 491 -12.08 -18.88 2.38
N SER A 492 -10.95 -18.14 2.35
CA SER A 492 -9.61 -18.71 2.12
C SER A 492 -9.19 -19.72 3.18
N LEU A 493 -9.71 -19.60 4.42
CA LEU A 493 -9.44 -20.50 5.53
C LEU A 493 -10.45 -21.66 5.61
N GLY A 494 -11.73 -21.40 5.30
CA GLY A 494 -12.83 -22.34 5.52
C GLY A 494 -13.26 -23.17 4.31
N THR A 495 -12.71 -22.89 3.12
CA THR A 495 -13.07 -23.58 1.86
C THR A 495 -11.82 -24.19 1.20
N SER A 496 -11.99 -24.84 0.04
CA SER A 496 -10.89 -25.48 -0.70
C SER A 496 -10.06 -24.47 -1.51
N GLN A 497 -9.55 -23.44 -0.83
CA GLN A 497 -8.72 -22.37 -1.38
C GLN A 497 -7.39 -22.29 -0.62
N ASP A 498 -6.39 -21.66 -1.23
CA ASP A 498 -5.14 -21.35 -0.53
C ASP A 498 -5.41 -20.28 0.54
N MET A 499 -4.87 -20.51 1.74
CA MET A 499 -5.06 -19.59 2.86
C MET A 499 -4.40 -18.22 2.59
N GLU A 500 -5.16 -17.15 2.78
CA GLU A 500 -4.67 -15.78 2.66
C GLU A 500 -3.77 -15.41 3.86
N ALA A 501 -2.72 -14.62 3.63
CA ALA A 501 -1.69 -14.35 4.63
C ALA A 501 -2.17 -13.47 5.80
N THR A 502 -3.13 -12.56 5.59
CA THR A 502 -3.77 -11.74 6.63
C THR A 502 -4.49 -12.61 7.65
N ILE A 503 -5.34 -13.56 7.20
CA ILE A 503 -6.03 -14.47 8.12
C ILE A 503 -5.06 -15.46 8.78
N GLY A 504 -4.06 -15.93 8.04
CA GLY A 504 -2.98 -16.76 8.59
C GLY A 504 -2.20 -16.06 9.70
N ASN A 505 -1.83 -14.79 9.50
CA ASN A 505 -1.17 -13.95 10.52
C ASN A 505 -2.06 -13.78 11.77
N CYS A 506 -3.37 -13.56 11.60
CA CYS A 506 -4.31 -13.52 12.73
C CYS A 506 -4.38 -14.86 13.49
N CYS A 507 -4.36 -16.00 12.80
CA CYS A 507 -4.29 -17.31 13.45
C CYS A 507 -2.97 -17.49 14.23
N PHE A 508 -1.85 -17.00 13.72
CA PHE A 508 -0.57 -17.03 14.42
C PHE A 508 -0.51 -16.11 15.64
N GLU A 509 -1.20 -14.97 15.62
CA GLU A 509 -1.37 -14.14 16.82
C GLU A 509 -2.08 -14.93 17.94
N LEU A 510 -3.13 -15.67 17.59
CA LEU A 510 -3.83 -16.54 18.56
C LEU A 510 -2.90 -17.63 19.11
N ILE A 511 -2.12 -18.29 18.24
CA ILE A 511 -1.13 -19.30 18.67
C ILE A 511 -0.05 -18.68 19.57
N THR A 512 0.35 -17.43 19.31
CA THR A 512 1.31 -16.69 20.15
C THR A 512 0.75 -16.44 21.55
N GLU A 513 -0.52 -16.07 21.68
CA GLU A 513 -1.16 -15.93 22.99
C GLU A 513 -1.32 -17.27 23.70
N MET A 514 -1.63 -18.35 22.98
CA MET A 514 -1.63 -19.71 23.55
C MET A 514 -0.24 -20.12 24.04
N ALA A 515 0.82 -19.82 23.30
CA ALA A 515 2.19 -20.09 23.70
C ALA A 515 2.56 -19.39 25.01
N LYS A 516 2.24 -18.11 25.12
CA LYS A 516 2.45 -17.32 26.35
C LYS A 516 1.71 -17.91 27.53
N SER A 517 0.48 -18.39 27.33
CA SER A 517 -0.29 -19.06 28.39
C SER A 517 0.36 -20.36 28.88
N CYS A 518 1.13 -21.03 28.02
CA CYS A 518 1.93 -22.21 28.35
C CYS A 518 3.34 -21.87 28.84
N GLY A 519 3.66 -20.59 29.03
CA GLY A 519 4.99 -20.13 29.48
C GLY A 519 6.09 -20.19 28.42
N LYS A 520 5.72 -20.26 27.13
CA LYS A 520 6.67 -20.25 26.02
C LYS A 520 6.81 -18.85 25.42
N ASP A 521 8.05 -18.45 25.18
CA ASP A 521 8.40 -17.23 24.45
C ASP A 521 8.68 -17.58 22.99
N ILE A 522 7.73 -17.28 22.12
CA ILE A 522 7.82 -17.58 20.68
C ILE A 522 7.74 -16.30 19.86
N PHE A 523 8.41 -16.33 18.72
CA PHE A 523 8.28 -15.32 17.69
C PHE A 523 7.84 -15.99 16.38
N ILE A 524 6.83 -15.41 15.75
CA ILE A 524 6.34 -15.85 14.45
C ILE A 524 6.57 -14.70 13.48
N ALA A 525 7.28 -14.97 12.37
CA ALA A 525 7.51 -13.99 11.33
C ALA A 525 6.21 -13.78 10.52
N ASP A 526 5.94 -12.54 10.13
CA ASP A 526 4.80 -12.18 9.30
C ASP A 526 4.86 -12.89 7.94
N LEU A 527 3.76 -13.52 7.54
CA LEU A 527 3.64 -14.27 6.29
C LEU A 527 3.92 -13.44 5.03
N TYR A 528 3.75 -12.11 5.05
CA TYR A 528 4.13 -11.22 3.95
C TYR A 528 5.62 -10.90 3.91
N VAL A 529 6.31 -11.02 5.05
CA VAL A 529 7.72 -10.67 5.18
C VAL A 529 8.62 -11.82 4.73
N VAL A 530 8.26 -13.06 5.07
CA VAL A 530 9.07 -14.25 4.73
C VAL A 530 9.36 -14.39 3.21
N PRO A 531 8.42 -14.11 2.29
CA PRO A 531 8.69 -14.09 0.85
C PRO A 531 9.75 -13.06 0.41
N THR A 532 9.88 -11.95 1.14
CA THR A 532 10.82 -10.87 0.78
C THR A 532 12.29 -11.22 1.04
N TRP A 533 12.55 -12.30 1.77
CA TRP A 533 13.92 -12.75 2.09
C TRP A 533 14.62 -13.43 0.90
N LEU A 534 13.85 -13.86 -0.10
CA LEU A 534 14.35 -14.46 -1.33
C LEU A 534 14.39 -13.44 -2.48
N PRO A 535 15.05 -13.77 -3.61
CA PRO A 535 15.00 -12.95 -4.81
C PRO A 535 13.54 -12.69 -5.26
N PRO A 536 13.23 -11.48 -5.77
CA PRO A 536 14.16 -10.41 -6.13
C PRO A 536 14.52 -9.46 -4.97
N HIS A 537 13.77 -9.51 -3.86
CA HIS A 537 13.85 -8.48 -2.81
C HIS A 537 15.09 -8.63 -1.91
N ASN A 538 15.51 -9.88 -1.63
CA ASN A 538 16.70 -10.19 -0.84
C ASN A 538 16.81 -9.35 0.45
N CYS A 539 15.68 -9.09 1.12
CA CYS A 539 15.66 -8.34 2.37
C CYS A 539 16.39 -9.13 3.46
N ASP A 540 17.23 -8.46 4.27
CA ASP A 540 17.93 -9.14 5.37
C ASP A 540 16.92 -9.59 6.44
N PRO A 541 16.76 -10.91 6.69
CA PRO A 541 15.80 -11.41 7.67
C PRO A 541 16.02 -10.86 9.07
N MET A 542 17.25 -10.48 9.42
CA MET A 542 17.59 -9.91 10.73
C MET A 542 16.88 -8.58 11.03
N LEU A 543 16.38 -7.88 10.02
CA LEU A 543 15.60 -6.65 10.20
C LEU A 543 14.20 -6.92 10.77
N SER A 544 13.71 -8.14 10.60
CA SER A 544 12.35 -8.55 10.99
C SER A 544 12.32 -9.42 12.24
N LEU A 545 13.48 -9.85 12.74
CA LEU A 545 13.58 -10.74 13.90
C LEU A 545 13.93 -9.95 15.17
N PRO A 546 13.24 -10.19 16.30
CA PRO A 546 13.66 -9.67 17.58
C PRO A 546 14.94 -10.37 18.06
N VAL A 547 15.50 -9.91 19.18
CA VAL A 547 16.62 -10.59 19.84
C VAL A 547 16.11 -11.89 20.46
N LEU A 548 16.26 -13.00 19.72
CA LEU A 548 15.85 -14.33 20.15
C LEU A 548 16.96 -15.05 20.93
N LYS A 549 16.58 -15.73 22.01
CA LYS A 549 17.46 -16.62 22.80
C LYS A 549 16.83 -18.02 22.85
N PRO A 550 16.92 -18.80 21.76
CA PRO A 550 16.33 -20.14 21.71
C PRO A 550 16.91 -21.02 22.82
N ALA A 551 16.01 -21.69 23.56
CA ALA A 551 16.39 -22.60 24.63
C ALA A 551 17.10 -23.85 24.09
N GLU A 552 16.67 -24.32 22.92
CA GLU A 552 17.22 -25.47 22.21
C GLU A 552 17.79 -25.03 20.86
N ARG A 553 18.97 -25.54 20.50
CA ARG A 553 19.58 -25.28 19.18
C ARG A 553 19.09 -26.29 18.16
N GLU A 554 17.78 -26.33 17.97
CA GLU A 554 17.10 -27.22 17.05
C GLU A 554 16.37 -26.41 15.96
N MET A 555 16.42 -26.90 14.72
CA MET A 555 15.72 -26.36 13.57
C MET A 555 14.80 -27.43 13.01
N LEU A 556 13.52 -27.10 12.90
CA LEU A 556 12.49 -27.96 12.33
C LEU A 556 12.10 -27.44 10.95
N PHE A 557 12.35 -28.24 9.92
CA PHE A 557 11.94 -27.94 8.55
C PHE A 557 10.71 -28.79 8.21
N LEU A 558 9.54 -28.19 8.40
CA LEU A 558 8.25 -28.86 8.25
C LEU A 558 7.65 -28.49 6.90
N ASP A 559 7.35 -29.51 6.11
CA ASP A 559 6.67 -29.41 4.83
C ASP A 559 5.51 -30.41 4.89
N SER A 560 4.29 -29.99 4.65
CA SER A 560 3.12 -30.90 4.64
C SER A 560 3.12 -31.84 3.44
N GLN A 561 3.88 -31.56 2.39
CA GLN A 561 4.02 -32.40 1.20
C GLN A 561 5.30 -33.25 1.24
N TYR A 562 5.93 -33.40 2.40
CA TYR A 562 7.20 -34.12 2.58
C TYR A 562 7.20 -35.57 2.04
N SER A 563 6.04 -36.22 1.97
CA SER A 563 5.86 -37.58 1.45
C SER A 563 5.69 -37.66 -0.08
N GLN A 564 5.46 -36.53 -0.77
CA GLN A 564 5.15 -36.49 -2.21
C GLN A 564 6.39 -36.36 -3.11
N ALA A 565 7.58 -36.15 -2.53
CA ALA A 565 8.83 -36.01 -3.27
C ALA A 565 9.97 -36.81 -2.58
N PRO A 566 10.22 -38.07 -2.98
CA PRO A 566 11.22 -38.94 -2.35
C PRO A 566 12.65 -38.38 -2.35
N GLN A 567 12.97 -37.49 -3.31
CA GLN A 567 14.29 -36.87 -3.44
C GLN A 567 14.49 -35.66 -2.50
N SER A 568 13.43 -35.14 -1.86
CA SER A 568 13.46 -33.86 -1.13
C SER A 568 14.05 -33.92 0.29
N GLN A 569 14.53 -35.08 0.76
CA GLN A 569 14.98 -35.26 2.16
C GLN A 569 13.96 -34.78 3.23
N GLY A 570 12.66 -34.69 2.88
CA GLY A 570 11.58 -34.30 3.79
C GLY A 570 11.30 -32.79 3.89
N PHE A 571 11.89 -31.96 3.03
CA PHE A 571 11.57 -30.53 2.89
C PHE A 571 11.87 -30.06 1.45
N ARG A 572 10.86 -29.59 0.70
CA ARG A 572 11.02 -29.36 -0.75
C ARG A 572 11.85 -28.12 -1.12
N ASP A 573 11.80 -27.06 -0.33
CA ASP A 573 12.47 -25.79 -0.68
C ASP A 573 13.89 -25.70 -0.10
N GLN A 574 14.86 -26.17 -0.87
CA GLN A 574 16.25 -26.14 -0.45
C GLN A 574 16.81 -24.72 -0.29
N THR A 575 16.24 -23.72 -0.96
CA THR A 575 16.66 -22.32 -0.87
C THR A 575 16.32 -21.75 0.50
N TYR A 576 15.08 -21.95 0.95
CA TYR A 576 14.67 -21.56 2.30
C TYR A 576 15.45 -22.31 3.38
N LYS A 577 15.73 -23.61 3.19
CA LYS A 577 16.55 -24.37 4.14
C LYS A 577 17.93 -23.75 4.32
N MET A 578 18.63 -23.44 3.24
CA MET A 578 19.96 -22.80 3.30
C MET A 578 19.90 -21.42 3.96
N LEU A 579 18.91 -20.59 3.59
CA LEU A 579 18.71 -19.26 4.15
C LEU A 579 18.49 -19.32 5.68
N LEU A 580 17.54 -20.15 6.12
CA LEU A 580 17.14 -20.27 7.52
C LEU A 580 18.24 -20.93 8.38
N SER A 581 18.95 -21.93 7.87
CA SER A 581 20.12 -22.49 8.56
C SER A 581 21.25 -21.46 8.70
N GLY A 582 21.44 -20.58 7.70
CA GLY A 582 22.38 -19.46 7.78
C GLY A 582 21.95 -18.43 8.83
N LEU A 583 20.66 -18.11 8.88
CA LEU A 583 20.06 -17.20 9.84
C LEU A 583 20.21 -17.69 11.29
N ALA A 584 19.92 -18.96 11.56
CA ALA A 584 20.05 -19.55 12.90
C ALA A 584 21.48 -19.43 13.44
N LYS A 585 22.48 -19.69 12.58
CA LYS A 585 23.91 -19.53 12.93
C LYS A 585 24.31 -18.07 13.19
N ARG A 586 23.65 -17.10 12.53
CA ARG A 586 23.82 -15.66 12.79
C ARG A 586 23.17 -15.25 14.12
N LEU A 587 22.01 -15.80 14.45
CA LEU A 587 21.28 -15.51 15.69
C LEU A 587 22.03 -16.01 16.92
N VAL A 588 22.41 -17.29 16.92
CA VAL A 588 23.21 -17.90 17.99
C VAL A 588 24.32 -18.74 17.35
N PRO A 589 25.59 -18.29 17.45
CA PRO A 589 26.71 -19.05 16.93
C PRO A 589 26.84 -20.43 17.60
N GLY A 590 27.10 -21.46 16.79
CA GLY A 590 27.39 -22.81 17.26
C GLY A 590 26.73 -23.89 16.42
N HIS A 591 26.77 -25.13 16.93
CA HIS A 591 26.12 -26.26 16.28
C HIS A 591 24.61 -26.24 16.52
N TRP A 592 23.85 -26.57 15.47
CA TRP A 592 22.40 -26.65 15.45
C TRP A 592 21.99 -28.01 14.89
N THR A 593 20.99 -28.63 15.51
CA THR A 593 20.40 -29.88 15.05
C THR A 593 19.30 -29.57 14.04
N GLU A 594 19.40 -30.09 12.83
CA GLU A 594 18.35 -29.94 11.81
C GLU A 594 17.50 -31.22 11.75
N LYS A 595 16.18 -31.07 11.84
CA LYS A 595 15.21 -32.15 11.62
C LYS A 595 14.23 -31.78 10.52
N THR A 596 13.94 -32.71 9.62
CA THR A 596 12.89 -32.57 8.59
C THR A 596 11.66 -33.39 8.95
N GLY A 597 10.58 -33.26 8.17
CA GLY A 597 9.34 -34.01 8.42
C GLY A 597 9.52 -35.53 8.48
N LEU A 598 10.49 -36.09 7.74
CA LEU A 598 10.82 -37.52 7.77
C LEU A 598 11.45 -38.00 9.09
N GLN A 599 12.06 -37.08 9.84
CA GLN A 599 12.75 -37.36 11.10
C GLN A 599 11.84 -37.13 12.31
N LEU A 600 10.63 -36.62 12.09
CA LEU A 600 9.63 -36.41 13.12
C LEU A 600 8.63 -37.56 13.12
N LYS A 601 8.42 -38.11 14.31
CA LYS A 601 7.50 -39.22 14.50
C LYS A 601 6.06 -38.72 14.32
N ASP A 602 5.28 -39.48 13.55
CA ASP A 602 3.84 -39.29 13.38
C ASP A 602 3.42 -37.92 12.78
N LEU A 603 4.31 -37.21 12.06
CA LEU A 603 3.99 -35.92 11.44
C LEU A 603 2.93 -36.09 10.31
N PRO A 604 1.74 -35.47 10.40
CA PRO A 604 0.69 -35.65 9.39
C PRO A 604 1.04 -34.93 8.09
N GLY A 605 1.04 -35.62 6.95
CA GLY A 605 1.19 -35.00 5.63
C GLY A 605 -0.15 -34.61 4.99
N GLN A 606 -0.15 -33.60 4.12
CA GLN A 606 -1.32 -33.24 3.33
C GLN A 606 -1.49 -34.20 2.14
N PRO A 607 -2.71 -34.73 1.91
CA PRO A 607 -3.00 -35.54 0.72
C PRO A 607 -3.23 -34.71 -0.55
N PHE A 608 -3.56 -33.41 -0.44
CA PHE A 608 -3.95 -32.51 -1.53
C PHE A 608 -3.20 -31.18 -1.49
N GLY A 609 -3.15 -30.41 -2.59
CA GLY A 609 -2.29 -29.23 -2.76
C GLY A 609 -2.64 -27.99 -1.91
N ASN A 610 -3.90 -27.76 -1.57
CA ASN A 610 -4.37 -26.44 -1.12
C ASN A 610 -4.49 -26.30 0.41
N ASP A 611 -4.20 -27.35 1.18
CA ASP A 611 -4.31 -27.33 2.65
C ASP A 611 -3.02 -26.89 3.37
N CYS A 612 -1.98 -26.47 2.62
CA CYS A 612 -0.65 -26.21 3.19
C CYS A 612 -0.67 -25.13 4.28
N GLY A 613 -1.49 -24.10 4.11
CA GLY A 613 -1.73 -23.07 5.12
C GLY A 613 -2.30 -23.62 6.41
N ILE A 614 -3.27 -24.54 6.32
CA ILE A 614 -3.90 -25.17 7.49
C ILE A 614 -2.91 -26.08 8.22
N PHE A 615 -2.16 -26.89 7.48
CA PHE A 615 -1.12 -27.74 8.08
C PHE A 615 -0.04 -26.92 8.80
N MET A 616 0.36 -25.79 8.22
CA MET A 616 1.30 -24.86 8.85
C MET A 616 0.77 -24.34 10.20
N LEU A 617 -0.50 -23.93 10.27
CA LEU A 617 -1.14 -23.51 11.52
C LEU A 617 -1.21 -24.66 12.54
N MET A 618 -1.59 -25.86 12.09
CA MET A 618 -1.69 -27.05 12.95
C MET A 618 -0.33 -27.48 13.49
N TYR A 619 0.73 -27.48 12.68
CA TYR A 619 2.08 -27.77 13.14
C TYR A 619 2.52 -26.79 14.22
N ALA A 620 2.36 -25.48 13.97
CA ALA A 620 2.72 -24.45 14.93
C ALA A 620 1.97 -24.63 16.26
N LEU A 621 0.66 -24.86 16.20
CA LEU A 621 -0.16 -25.07 17.39
C LEU A 621 0.28 -26.30 18.21
N TYR A 622 0.49 -27.45 17.55
CA TYR A 622 0.89 -28.69 18.23
C TYR A 622 2.27 -28.58 18.87
N ILE A 623 3.23 -27.94 18.19
CA ILE A 623 4.57 -27.69 18.72
C ILE A 623 4.51 -26.74 19.93
N VAL A 624 3.72 -25.66 19.81
CA VAL A 624 3.55 -24.69 20.89
C VAL A 624 2.90 -25.32 22.12
N LEU A 625 1.96 -26.26 21.94
CA LEU A 625 1.28 -26.92 23.06
C LEU A 625 1.96 -28.21 23.54
N ASP A 626 3.15 -28.56 23.03
CA ASP A 626 3.86 -29.82 23.32
C ASP A 626 2.97 -31.08 23.13
N ALA A 627 2.11 -31.04 22.12
CA ALA A 627 1.18 -32.12 21.83
C ALA A 627 1.77 -33.09 20.79
N PRO A 628 1.56 -34.41 20.95
CA PRO A 628 1.86 -35.37 19.89
C PRO A 628 0.94 -35.09 18.70
N PHE A 629 1.48 -35.17 17.48
CA PHE A 629 0.67 -34.96 16.29
C PHE A 629 -0.36 -36.09 16.14
N ASP A 630 -1.63 -35.78 16.40
CA ASP A 630 -2.75 -36.72 16.36
C ASP A 630 -3.89 -36.26 15.44
N PHE A 631 -3.65 -35.19 14.68
CA PHE A 631 -4.59 -34.66 13.70
C PHE A 631 -4.40 -35.34 12.34
N SER A 632 -5.48 -35.39 11.57
CA SER A 632 -5.49 -35.92 10.21
C SER A 632 -6.57 -35.23 9.40
N VAL A 633 -6.44 -35.23 8.07
CA VAL A 633 -7.56 -34.82 7.22
C VAL A 633 -8.73 -35.77 7.45
N VAL A 634 -9.91 -35.21 7.74
CA VAL A 634 -11.15 -36.00 7.89
C VAL A 634 -11.85 -36.08 6.54
N SER A 635 -11.79 -37.25 5.92
CA SER A 635 -12.64 -37.60 4.79
C SER A 635 -13.61 -38.72 5.18
N ASN A 636 -14.83 -38.65 4.64
CA ASN A 636 -15.79 -39.74 4.76
C ASN A 636 -15.52 -40.90 3.79
N THR A 637 -14.66 -40.71 2.78
CA THR A 637 -14.44 -41.67 1.70
C THR A 637 -12.95 -41.92 1.48
N LEU A 638 -12.48 -43.13 1.78
CA LEU A 638 -11.14 -43.61 1.46
C LEU A 638 -11.17 -44.36 0.13
N VAL A 639 -10.35 -43.97 -0.82
CA VAL A 639 -10.05 -44.72 -2.02
C VAL A 639 -8.72 -45.43 -1.80
N LEU A 640 -8.75 -46.75 -1.68
CA LEU A 640 -7.57 -47.60 -1.54
C LEU A 640 -7.30 -48.27 -2.87
N GLY A 641 -6.10 -48.18 -3.40
CA GLY A 641 -5.80 -48.84 -4.66
C GLY A 641 -4.34 -48.99 -4.96
N ASP A 642 -4.08 -49.70 -6.04
CA ASP A 642 -2.75 -49.83 -6.60
C ASP A 642 -2.39 -48.59 -7.43
N ASP A 643 -1.40 -48.66 -8.31
CA ASP A 643 -0.98 -47.51 -9.13
C ASP A 643 -2.10 -46.91 -10.01
N SER A 644 -3.27 -47.56 -10.11
CA SER A 644 -4.45 -47.04 -10.81
C SER A 644 -5.18 -45.91 -10.09
N VAL A 645 -5.01 -45.76 -8.77
CA VAL A 645 -5.60 -44.64 -8.01
C VAL A 645 -4.67 -43.44 -7.88
N HIS A 646 -3.43 -43.56 -8.37
CA HIS A 646 -2.46 -42.48 -8.33
C HIS A 646 -2.95 -41.29 -9.17
N GLY A 647 -3.05 -40.12 -8.55
CA GLY A 647 -3.53 -38.90 -9.22
C GLY A 647 -5.05 -38.72 -9.24
N MET A 648 -5.84 -39.58 -8.57
CA MET A 648 -7.27 -39.34 -8.37
C MET A 648 -7.52 -38.18 -7.37
N ASN A 649 -7.27 -36.95 -7.77
CA ASN A 649 -7.62 -35.73 -7.02
C ASN A 649 -8.67 -34.94 -7.77
N ASN A 650 -9.94 -35.22 -7.48
CA ASN A 650 -11.01 -34.27 -7.76
C ASN A 650 -11.33 -33.51 -6.47
N ASN A 651 -11.76 -32.25 -6.58
CA ASN A 651 -12.13 -31.28 -5.53
C ASN A 651 -13.17 -31.75 -4.47
N GLN A 652 -13.39 -33.05 -4.32
CA GLN A 652 -14.19 -33.66 -3.27
C GLN A 652 -13.24 -34.18 -2.19
N LYS A 653 -13.57 -33.95 -0.91
CA LYS A 653 -12.84 -34.44 0.28
C LYS A 653 -12.76 -35.97 0.31
N LEU A 654 -11.96 -36.60 -0.56
CA LEU A 654 -11.62 -38.02 -0.58
C LEU A 654 -10.32 -38.19 0.24
N ILE A 655 -9.96 -39.40 0.66
CA ILE A 655 -8.55 -39.74 1.00
C ILE A 655 -8.17 -40.79 -0.02
N VAL A 656 -7.10 -40.59 -0.78
CA VAL A 656 -6.64 -41.58 -1.76
C VAL A 656 -5.33 -42.17 -1.27
N ARG A 657 -5.35 -43.46 -0.93
CA ARG A 657 -4.17 -44.21 -0.53
C ARG A 657 -3.78 -45.13 -1.68
N CYS A 658 -2.74 -44.71 -2.38
CA CYS A 658 -2.05 -45.53 -3.36
C CYS A 658 -1.02 -46.40 -2.63
N GLU A 659 -1.14 -47.72 -2.75
CA GLU A 659 -0.12 -48.69 -2.35
C GLU A 659 0.52 -49.22 -3.63
N PRO A 660 1.64 -48.62 -4.09
CA PRO A 660 2.25 -48.95 -5.37
C PRO A 660 2.61 -50.44 -5.44
N ASN A 661 2.37 -51.08 -6.58
CA ASN A 661 2.66 -52.51 -6.79
C ASN A 661 1.88 -53.52 -5.92
N ILE A 662 0.89 -53.10 -5.13
CA ILE A 662 0.12 -54.03 -4.28
C ILE A 662 -0.79 -54.93 -5.13
N THR A 663 -0.83 -56.23 -4.81
CA THR A 663 -1.81 -57.18 -5.38
C THR A 663 -3.08 -57.24 -4.54
N VAL A 664 -4.18 -57.73 -5.10
CA VAL A 664 -5.46 -57.93 -4.40
C VAL A 664 -5.29 -58.81 -3.16
N SER A 665 -4.45 -59.85 -3.25
CA SER A 665 -4.17 -60.75 -2.12
C SER A 665 -3.43 -60.04 -0.99
N GLU A 666 -2.38 -59.28 -1.32
CA GLU A 666 -1.58 -58.53 -0.34
C GLU A 666 -2.37 -57.37 0.26
N LEU A 667 -3.23 -56.72 -0.52
CA LEU A 667 -4.14 -55.71 -0.01
C LEU A 667 -5.11 -56.33 0.99
N ASN A 668 -5.70 -57.49 0.71
CA ASN A 668 -6.61 -58.17 1.64
C ASN A 668 -5.93 -58.52 2.98
N GLU A 669 -4.65 -58.89 2.98
CA GLU A 669 -3.88 -59.14 4.20
C GLU A 669 -3.58 -57.86 4.99
N LYS A 670 -3.28 -56.76 4.28
CA LYS A 670 -2.99 -55.46 4.90
C LYS A 670 -4.23 -54.65 5.25
N LEU A 671 -5.38 -54.98 4.66
CA LEU A 671 -6.62 -54.22 4.80
C LEU A 671 -7.01 -54.02 6.27
N PRO A 672 -7.00 -55.02 7.17
CA PRO A 672 -7.32 -54.80 8.57
C PRO A 672 -6.41 -53.76 9.27
N ALA A 673 -5.12 -53.72 8.93
CA ALA A 673 -4.18 -52.74 9.47
C ALA A 673 -4.40 -51.33 8.89
N LEU A 674 -4.65 -51.23 7.58
CA LEU A 674 -4.97 -49.97 6.90
C LEU A 674 -6.30 -49.38 7.40
N LEU A 675 -7.32 -50.23 7.63
CA LEU A 675 -8.59 -49.81 8.20
C LEU A 675 -8.45 -49.31 9.64
N ALA A 676 -7.49 -49.84 10.39
CA ALA A 676 -7.20 -49.38 11.75
C ALA A 676 -6.57 -47.96 11.78
N GLU A 677 -5.93 -47.54 10.68
CA GLU A 677 -5.34 -46.20 10.48
C GLU A 677 -6.43 -45.15 10.17
N TYR A 678 -7.46 -45.53 9.39
CA TYR A 678 -8.52 -44.61 8.91
C TYR A 678 -9.86 -44.79 9.62
N ARG A 679 -9.87 -44.81 10.96
CA ARG A 679 -11.07 -45.12 11.78
C ARG A 679 -12.28 -44.20 11.61
N THR A 680 -12.10 -43.03 11.01
CA THR A 680 -13.16 -42.02 10.80
C THR A 680 -13.86 -42.13 9.45
N VAL A 681 -13.34 -42.97 8.55
CA VAL A 681 -13.88 -43.15 7.20
C VAL A 681 -15.13 -44.03 7.25
N LYS A 682 -16.20 -43.59 6.58
CA LYS A 682 -17.48 -44.31 6.51
C LYS A 682 -17.68 -45.07 5.20
N ARG A 683 -16.97 -44.68 4.15
CA ARG A 683 -17.07 -45.27 2.81
C ARG A 683 -15.68 -45.63 2.31
N ILE A 684 -15.51 -46.85 1.82
CA ILE A 684 -14.23 -47.32 1.32
C ILE A 684 -14.43 -47.81 -0.09
N ILE A 685 -13.66 -47.25 -1.01
CA ILE A 685 -13.66 -47.59 -2.42
C ILE A 685 -12.33 -48.27 -2.67
N VAL A 686 -12.34 -49.57 -2.91
CA VAL A 686 -11.13 -50.33 -3.20
C VAL A 686 -11.01 -50.48 -4.71
N HIS A 687 -9.91 -50.01 -5.30
CA HIS A 687 -9.60 -50.09 -6.71
C HIS A 687 -8.21 -50.71 -6.90
N VAL A 688 -8.19 -52.04 -6.94
CA VAL A 688 -6.99 -52.85 -7.19
C VAL A 688 -7.24 -53.81 -8.34
N GLY A 689 -6.18 -54.19 -9.04
CA GLY A 689 -6.24 -55.22 -10.08
C GLY A 689 -5.32 -54.94 -11.27
N LYS A 690 -4.66 -53.78 -11.34
CA LYS A 690 -3.63 -53.46 -12.34
C LYS A 690 -2.38 -54.31 -12.13
N ASN A 691 -2.04 -54.61 -10.89
CA ASN A 691 -0.85 -55.41 -10.56
C ASN A 691 -1.13 -56.92 -10.48
N ASP A 692 -2.37 -57.33 -10.28
CA ASP A 692 -2.80 -58.74 -10.41
C ASP A 692 -2.89 -59.19 -11.88
N THR A 693 -3.40 -58.32 -12.76
CA THR A 693 -3.39 -58.55 -14.22
C THR A 693 -1.97 -58.61 -14.77
N ARG A 694 -1.06 -57.77 -14.25
CA ARG A 694 0.38 -57.86 -14.56
C ARG A 694 1.01 -59.18 -14.11
N LYS A 695 0.49 -59.90 -13.12
CA LYS A 695 1.07 -61.19 -12.71
C LYS A 695 0.85 -62.27 -13.77
N GLU A 696 -0.32 -62.28 -14.42
CA GLU A 696 -0.58 -63.13 -15.59
C GLU A 696 0.24 -62.71 -16.82
N GLU A 697 0.48 -61.40 -17.02
CA GLU A 697 1.33 -60.92 -18.12
C GLU A 697 2.85 -61.02 -17.84
N SER A 698 3.26 -61.15 -16.57
CA SER A 698 4.66 -61.18 -16.13
C SER A 698 5.39 -62.51 -16.32
N GLU A 699 4.69 -63.57 -16.74
CA GLU A 699 5.37 -64.81 -17.16
C GLU A 699 5.92 -64.72 -18.59
N VAL A 700 5.45 -63.78 -19.41
CA VAL A 700 5.83 -63.72 -20.83
C VAL A 700 6.97 -62.74 -21.11
N LEU A 701 7.14 -61.68 -20.31
CA LEU A 701 8.00 -60.55 -20.67
C LEU A 701 8.90 -60.06 -19.52
N LYS A 702 9.54 -60.98 -18.77
CA LYS A 702 10.77 -60.64 -18.05
C LYS A 702 11.95 -60.59 -19.04
N ARG A 703 12.06 -59.50 -19.80
CA ARG A 703 13.34 -59.00 -20.36
C ARG A 703 13.12 -57.60 -20.95
N SER A 704 13.99 -56.69 -20.52
CA SER A 704 14.27 -55.31 -20.98
C SER A 704 13.32 -54.15 -20.58
N GLU A 705 13.69 -53.52 -19.45
CA GLU A 705 13.98 -52.07 -19.21
C GLU A 705 12.93 -50.92 -19.40
N HIS A 706 12.71 -50.24 -18.26
CA HIS A 706 12.48 -48.81 -17.88
C HIS A 706 12.04 -47.63 -18.81
N GLU A 707 11.37 -46.66 -18.14
CA GLU A 707 11.16 -45.20 -18.37
C GLU A 707 9.78 -44.67 -18.89
N GLU A 708 9.26 -43.62 -18.21
CA GLU A 708 8.10 -42.79 -18.59
C GLU A 708 8.44 -41.81 -19.76
N PRO A 709 7.46 -41.34 -20.56
CA PRO A 709 7.76 -40.62 -21.81
C PRO A 709 7.88 -39.09 -21.66
N PRO A 710 8.77 -38.44 -22.45
CA PRO A 710 9.01 -36.99 -22.40
C PRO A 710 7.89 -36.12 -22.99
N GLN A 711 7.79 -34.85 -22.54
CA GLN A 711 6.81 -33.79 -22.87
C GLN A 711 6.51 -33.63 -24.38
N ASN A 712 7.46 -33.98 -25.24
CA ASN A 712 7.34 -34.01 -26.70
C ASN A 712 6.28 -34.97 -27.23
N LYS A 713 6.03 -36.10 -26.53
CA LYS A 713 5.00 -37.07 -26.96
C LYS A 713 3.59 -36.50 -26.83
N LYS A 714 3.36 -35.51 -25.95
CA LYS A 714 2.06 -34.87 -25.79
C LYS A 714 1.74 -33.92 -26.95
N ILE A 715 2.68 -33.06 -27.35
CA ILE A 715 2.47 -32.12 -28.46
C ILE A 715 2.20 -32.87 -29.77
N VAL A 716 2.94 -33.95 -30.04
CA VAL A 716 2.72 -34.78 -31.24
C VAL A 716 1.34 -35.46 -31.19
N LYS A 717 0.91 -35.93 -30.02
CA LYS A 717 -0.40 -36.54 -29.83
C LYS A 717 -1.54 -35.53 -30.02
N ASP A 718 -1.45 -34.36 -29.40
CA ASP A 718 -2.44 -33.28 -29.50
C ASP A 718 -2.56 -32.78 -30.96
N MET A 719 -1.42 -32.67 -31.66
CA MET A 719 -1.37 -32.33 -33.09
C MET A 719 -2.04 -33.40 -33.97
N GLN A 720 -1.76 -34.69 -33.74
CA GLN A 720 -2.41 -35.77 -34.48
C GLN A 720 -3.93 -35.82 -34.24
N GLU A 721 -4.37 -35.52 -33.02
CA GLU A 721 -5.79 -35.42 -32.69
C GLU A 721 -6.47 -34.24 -33.41
N ALA A 722 -5.80 -33.09 -33.48
CA ALA A 722 -6.29 -31.93 -34.22
C ALA A 722 -6.35 -32.19 -35.74
N ILE A 723 -5.36 -32.87 -36.33
CA ILE A 723 -5.37 -33.30 -37.74
C ILE A 723 -6.54 -34.24 -38.00
N SER A 724 -6.76 -35.23 -37.12
CA SER A 724 -7.89 -36.15 -37.24
C SER A 724 -9.23 -35.43 -37.17
N TRP A 725 -9.33 -34.38 -36.35
CA TRP A 725 -10.55 -33.60 -36.23
C TRP A 725 -10.81 -32.74 -37.47
N ILE A 726 -9.78 -32.06 -38.01
CA ILE A 726 -9.89 -31.29 -39.26
C ILE A 726 -10.38 -32.20 -40.39
N GLY A 727 -9.80 -33.39 -40.56
CA GLY A 727 -10.21 -34.33 -41.61
C GLY A 727 -11.67 -34.81 -41.48
N GLN A 728 -12.23 -34.85 -40.27
CA GLN A 728 -13.64 -35.19 -40.04
C GLN A 728 -14.57 -33.98 -40.21
N ASN A 729 -14.03 -32.76 -40.24
CA ASN A 729 -14.77 -31.52 -40.18
C ASN A 729 -14.34 -30.52 -41.27
N GLU A 730 -13.84 -31.00 -42.41
CA GLU A 730 -13.40 -30.10 -43.51
C GLU A 730 -14.52 -29.17 -44.00
N HIS A 731 -15.77 -29.62 -43.93
CA HIS A 731 -16.95 -28.88 -44.35
C HIS A 731 -17.28 -27.63 -43.53
N VAL A 732 -16.73 -27.46 -42.32
CA VAL A 732 -16.96 -26.25 -41.51
C VAL A 732 -15.98 -25.12 -41.82
N PHE A 733 -14.91 -25.39 -42.56
CA PHE A 733 -13.94 -24.37 -42.97
C PHE A 733 -14.29 -23.80 -44.34
N LYS A 734 -14.05 -22.50 -44.52
CA LYS A 734 -14.26 -21.82 -45.81
C LYS A 734 -13.12 -22.11 -46.78
N GLU A 735 -11.91 -22.32 -46.26
CA GLU A 735 -10.71 -22.63 -47.03
C GLU A 735 -10.00 -23.88 -46.47
N VAL A 736 -9.14 -24.48 -47.29
CA VAL A 736 -8.40 -25.68 -46.88
C VAL A 736 -7.34 -25.30 -45.85
N VAL A 737 -7.43 -25.89 -44.66
CA VAL A 737 -6.43 -25.74 -43.59
C VAL A 737 -5.19 -26.56 -43.96
N GLN A 738 -4.02 -25.93 -43.94
CA GLN A 738 -2.76 -26.65 -44.16
C GLN A 738 -2.29 -27.25 -42.83
N THR A 739 -2.15 -28.57 -42.78
CA THR A 739 -1.69 -29.30 -41.59
C THR A 739 -0.18 -29.18 -41.41
N PRO A 740 0.34 -29.30 -40.17
CA PRO A 740 1.77 -29.26 -39.88
C PRO A 740 2.60 -30.28 -40.67
N ASP A 741 3.80 -29.86 -41.08
CA ASP A 741 4.71 -30.66 -41.90
C ASP A 741 5.43 -31.76 -41.10
N PHE A 742 5.35 -31.76 -39.76
CA PHE A 742 6.04 -32.71 -38.88
C PHE A 742 5.79 -34.18 -39.26
N LEU A 743 4.57 -34.54 -39.70
CA LEU A 743 4.24 -35.91 -40.09
C LEU A 743 4.86 -36.32 -41.44
N GLN A 744 5.41 -35.38 -42.20
CA GLN A 744 6.06 -35.58 -43.49
C GLN A 744 7.59 -35.57 -43.39
N LEU A 745 8.14 -35.29 -42.20
CA LEU A 745 9.58 -35.32 -41.94
C LEU A 745 10.11 -36.76 -41.86
N GLY A 746 11.34 -36.97 -42.30
CA GLY A 746 12.06 -38.23 -42.06
C GLY A 746 12.36 -38.42 -40.56
N GLU A 747 12.67 -39.65 -40.13
CA GLU A 747 12.93 -39.96 -38.72
C GLU A 747 14.00 -39.05 -38.09
N GLU A 748 15.09 -38.77 -38.82
CA GLU A 748 16.20 -37.93 -38.36
C GLU A 748 15.77 -36.46 -38.17
N ASP A 749 15.06 -35.89 -39.14
CA ASP A 749 14.56 -34.51 -39.09
C ASP A 749 13.46 -34.33 -38.02
N ALA A 750 12.63 -35.35 -37.81
CA ALA A 750 11.58 -35.34 -36.78
C ALA A 750 12.18 -35.37 -35.36
N GLU A 751 13.24 -36.15 -35.14
CA GLU A 751 13.94 -36.20 -33.85
C GLU A 751 14.68 -34.89 -33.55
N GLU A 752 15.27 -34.26 -34.57
CA GLU A 752 15.87 -32.92 -34.45
C GLU A 752 14.82 -31.85 -34.10
N ALA A 753 13.69 -31.83 -34.81
CA ALA A 753 12.59 -30.90 -34.54
C ALA A 753 12.05 -31.04 -33.10
N LEU A 754 11.88 -32.28 -32.62
CA LEU A 754 11.47 -32.55 -31.24
C LEU A 754 12.52 -32.11 -30.21
N THR A 755 13.80 -32.24 -30.53
CA THR A 755 14.89 -31.81 -29.64
C THR A 755 14.93 -30.30 -29.50
N ARG A 756 14.80 -29.56 -30.61
CA ARG A 756 14.72 -28.09 -30.60
C ARG A 756 13.48 -27.58 -29.87
N LEU A 757 12.34 -28.28 -29.98
CA LEU A 757 11.10 -27.94 -29.27
C LEU A 757 11.26 -27.98 -27.74
N ARG A 758 12.14 -28.85 -27.19
CA ARG A 758 12.43 -28.89 -25.74
C ARG A 758 13.10 -27.63 -25.21
N LEU A 759 13.78 -26.89 -26.08
CA LEU A 759 14.51 -25.68 -25.72
C LEU A 759 13.66 -24.41 -25.88
N LEU A 760 12.43 -24.53 -26.39
CA LEU A 760 11.57 -23.40 -26.74
C LEU A 760 11.37 -22.42 -25.58
N ASP A 761 11.17 -22.92 -24.35
CA ASP A 761 10.99 -22.11 -23.14
C ASP A 761 12.23 -21.30 -22.73
N SER A 762 13.41 -21.68 -23.23
CA SER A 762 14.68 -20.99 -22.96
C SER A 762 15.08 -19.96 -24.04
N ILE A 763 14.34 -19.88 -25.15
CA ILE A 763 14.66 -19.00 -26.28
C ILE A 763 13.88 -17.68 -26.19
N VAL A 764 14.60 -16.57 -26.30
CA VAL A 764 14.09 -15.20 -26.14
C VAL A 764 13.76 -14.52 -27.47
N GLU A 765 14.41 -14.93 -28.56
CA GLU A 765 14.22 -14.32 -29.89
C GLU A 765 13.00 -14.91 -30.62
N GLN A 766 12.08 -14.03 -31.07
CA GLN A 766 10.80 -14.45 -31.64
C GLN A 766 10.95 -15.15 -32.99
N GLU A 767 11.85 -14.69 -33.86
CA GLU A 767 12.09 -15.31 -35.17
C GLU A 767 12.60 -16.76 -35.02
N GLU A 768 13.40 -17.04 -33.99
CA GLU A 768 13.91 -18.36 -33.69
C GLU A 768 12.82 -19.27 -33.09
N ARG A 769 11.94 -18.72 -32.25
CA ARG A 769 10.74 -19.43 -31.76
C ARG A 769 9.80 -19.82 -32.89
N ASP A 770 9.52 -18.90 -33.83
CA ASP A 770 8.66 -19.17 -34.97
C ASP A 770 9.26 -20.23 -35.90
N TYR A 771 10.59 -20.22 -36.08
CA TYR A 771 11.31 -21.25 -36.83
C TYR A 771 11.25 -22.64 -36.16
N ILE A 772 11.36 -22.72 -34.83
CA ILE A 772 11.27 -23.98 -34.08
C ILE A 772 9.84 -24.53 -34.06
N GLN A 773 8.83 -23.65 -34.01
CA GLN A 773 7.42 -24.05 -34.02
C GLN A 773 6.92 -24.42 -35.40
N ALA A 774 7.50 -23.87 -36.48
CA ALA A 774 7.04 -24.04 -37.86
C ALA A 774 6.67 -25.48 -38.27
N PRO A 775 7.43 -26.54 -37.93
CA PRO A 775 7.06 -27.91 -38.28
C PRO A 775 5.75 -28.41 -37.63
N PHE A 776 5.33 -27.79 -36.52
CA PHE A 776 4.17 -28.18 -35.71
C PHE A 776 2.96 -27.23 -35.90
N THR A 777 3.04 -26.27 -36.81
CA THR A 777 2.07 -25.17 -36.96
C THR A 777 1.04 -25.41 -38.06
N PHE A 778 -0.24 -25.20 -37.75
CA PHE A 778 -1.35 -25.20 -38.71
C PHE A 778 -1.46 -23.83 -39.39
N ARG A 779 -1.65 -23.78 -40.72
CA ARG A 779 -1.84 -22.52 -41.48
C ARG A 779 -3.26 -22.38 -41.99
N PHE A 780 -3.82 -21.18 -41.86
CA PHE A 780 -5.19 -20.84 -42.24
C PHE A 780 -5.20 -19.68 -43.23
N GLY A 781 -5.89 -19.81 -44.37
CA GLY A 781 -5.97 -18.74 -45.37
C GLY A 781 -6.80 -17.52 -44.94
N ASN A 782 -7.61 -17.65 -43.87
CA ASN A 782 -8.39 -16.56 -43.32
C ASN A 782 -8.56 -16.66 -41.79
N GLN A 783 -8.76 -15.51 -41.16
CA GLN A 783 -8.86 -15.38 -39.70
C GLN A 783 -10.07 -16.10 -39.10
N MET A 784 -11.18 -16.18 -39.84
CA MET A 784 -12.43 -16.74 -39.34
C MET A 784 -12.33 -18.26 -39.12
N ASP A 785 -11.64 -18.95 -40.02
CA ASP A 785 -11.37 -20.38 -39.92
C ASP A 785 -10.37 -20.68 -38.78
N MET A 786 -9.35 -19.84 -38.60
CA MET A 786 -8.39 -19.98 -37.49
C MET A 786 -9.07 -19.82 -36.12
N GLU A 787 -9.93 -18.81 -35.96
CA GLU A 787 -10.67 -18.57 -34.71
C GLU A 787 -11.62 -19.73 -34.39
N LEU A 788 -12.30 -20.28 -35.40
CA LEU A 788 -13.15 -21.46 -35.24
C LEU A 788 -12.34 -22.66 -34.74
N PHE A 789 -11.18 -22.91 -35.35
CA PHE A 789 -10.28 -23.99 -34.98
C PHE A 789 -9.74 -23.82 -33.56
N LEU A 790 -9.27 -22.63 -33.19
CA LEU A 790 -8.73 -22.35 -31.85
C LEU A 790 -9.80 -22.53 -30.78
N ARG A 791 -11.04 -22.08 -31.03
CA ARG A 791 -12.14 -22.28 -30.09
C ARG A 791 -12.41 -23.76 -29.83
N GLU A 792 -12.37 -24.59 -30.86
CA GLU A 792 -12.67 -26.02 -30.69
C GLU A 792 -11.48 -26.81 -30.14
N MET A 793 -10.26 -26.57 -30.62
CA MET A 793 -9.08 -27.32 -30.19
C MET A 793 -8.57 -26.86 -28.81
N VAL A 794 -8.47 -25.55 -28.60
CA VAL A 794 -7.88 -24.99 -27.38
C VAL A 794 -8.94 -24.78 -26.32
N ASP A 795 -10.07 -24.15 -26.63
CA ASP A 795 -11.05 -23.81 -25.58
C ASP A 795 -11.91 -25.02 -25.19
N THR A 796 -12.44 -25.77 -26.17
CA THR A 796 -13.27 -26.96 -25.90
C THR A 796 -12.43 -28.17 -25.51
N ARG A 797 -11.45 -28.54 -26.34
CA ARG A 797 -10.71 -29.82 -26.19
C ARG A 797 -9.42 -29.72 -25.37
N LYS A 798 -8.97 -28.51 -25.04
CA LYS A 798 -7.76 -28.26 -24.23
C LYS A 798 -6.48 -28.86 -24.84
N LEU A 799 -6.42 -28.93 -26.17
CA LEU A 799 -5.25 -29.40 -26.92
C LEU A 799 -4.23 -28.28 -27.06
N HIS A 800 -2.93 -28.63 -27.04
CA HIS A 800 -1.87 -27.68 -27.31
C HIS A 800 -1.48 -27.72 -28.79
N VAL A 801 -1.81 -26.66 -29.53
CA VAL A 801 -1.59 -26.53 -30.98
C VAL A 801 -1.00 -25.17 -31.32
N TYR A 802 -0.16 -25.12 -32.36
CA TYR A 802 0.41 -23.88 -32.91
C TYR A 802 -0.33 -23.51 -34.19
N THR A 803 -0.67 -22.23 -34.37
CA THR A 803 -1.42 -21.75 -35.53
C THR A 803 -0.83 -20.46 -36.08
N VAL A 804 -0.92 -20.26 -37.40
CA VAL A 804 -0.58 -18.99 -38.06
C VAL A 804 -1.54 -18.70 -39.21
N LEU A 805 -1.71 -17.41 -39.51
CA LEU A 805 -2.45 -16.90 -40.67
C LEU A 805 -1.57 -16.82 -41.90
#